data_AF-A0A936R3H6-F1
#
_entry.id   AF-A0A936R3H6-F1
#
_cell.length_a   1.000
_cell.length_b   1.000
_cell.length_c   1.000
_cell.angle_alpha   90.00
_cell.angle_beta   90.00
_cell.angle_gamma   90.00
#
_symmetry.space_group_name_H-M   'P 1'
#
loop_
_entity.id
_entity.type
_entity.pdbx_description
1 polymer ?
#
loop_
_entity_poly.entity_id
_entity_poly.type
_entity_poly.pdbx_seq_one_letter_code
_entity_poly.pdbx_strand_id
1 'polypeptide(L)'
;MARRRARYSGNPIEIDPVIRLWLLRILVPLGGHREFLHSHGFNNDALAIALGLGHWVDSSQFDIPLFLRRSGRVAHTNTEENEFDLKTVKSELRLLHQQAEKDWRKATLPVCLRHNIGQLSGLVGLSSTDCRVLEFAVSIHNERLLDDTADWLGQLSSVKVFHALSILLELPEPDIRTSLNTQGVLSHSGLVSVDRSGTSTLRGKLNLLSDVFADLMATSEADPVSLLRGTVSAVPHGQLCLMDYGHIQPSLEILLPYLRHATATGRRGVNIFLHGAPGTGKSQLARALARELGCELFDVASEDADGDPVNGERRLRAFRAAQSFFARRQALIAFDEVEDVFNDGDSFFGRKSTAQVRKAWINRMLEENPVPTLWLSNSIRGLDPAFIRRFDMVFELPVPPKKQRERILQESCGDLIDASSISRIAEAESLAPAVVAKASSVIRSIRDDLGQQGCATAFERLISNTLEAQGHRPLVQNDPDRLPEIYDPVFIHADADLSIVATGLIAARAGRLCLYGPPGTGKTAYGRWLAQQLDVPLLVKRASDLMSTYVGENEQNIARAFRQAAQDGALLLVDEVDSFLQDRRGAQRGWEVSMVNEMLTQMESFSGVFIASTNLITGLDQAALRRFDLKVKFDFLRPEQAWELVRRYCKQLNLPAPQTDLLTRTMRLERLTPGDFAAVLRQHRFRPIESPATLVSALEAECAVREGGKASIGFL
;
A
#
# COMPACT_ATOMS: atom_id res chain seq x y z
N MET A 1 -59.18 -35.53 -45.85
CA MET A 1 -58.42 -34.27 -46.03
C MET A 1 -57.65 -33.98 -44.75
N ALA A 2 -56.32 -33.99 -44.85
CA ALA A 2 -55.39 -33.76 -43.74
C ALA A 2 -55.44 -32.30 -43.27
N ARG A 3 -55.60 -32.07 -41.96
CA ARG A 3 -55.19 -30.82 -41.31
C ARG A 3 -54.14 -31.15 -40.26
N ARG A 4 -52.91 -30.72 -40.57
CA ARG A 4 -51.69 -30.86 -39.77
C ARG A 4 -51.91 -30.25 -38.38
N ARG A 5 -51.60 -31.04 -37.35
CA ARG A 5 -51.37 -30.57 -35.97
C ARG A 5 -50.17 -29.61 -36.00
N ALA A 6 -50.37 -28.36 -35.64
CA ALA A 6 -49.27 -27.46 -35.30
C ALA A 6 -48.80 -27.85 -33.89
N ARG A 7 -47.81 -28.75 -33.83
CA ARG A 7 -46.99 -28.94 -32.62
C ARG A 7 -46.26 -27.61 -32.38
N TYR A 8 -46.26 -27.14 -31.13
CA TYR A 8 -45.31 -26.12 -30.70
C TYR A 8 -43.92 -26.58 -31.12
N SER A 9 -43.33 -25.89 -32.08
CA SER A 9 -42.02 -26.16 -32.65
C SER A 9 -40.95 -25.32 -31.93
N GLY A 10 -41.00 -25.30 -30.59
CA GLY A 10 -39.83 -24.93 -29.82
C GLY A 10 -38.90 -26.13 -29.84
N ASN A 11 -37.66 -25.99 -30.31
CA ASN A 11 -36.64 -27.03 -30.14
C ASN A 11 -36.67 -27.49 -28.68
N PRO A 12 -36.72 -28.80 -28.39
CA PRO A 12 -36.56 -29.27 -27.02
C PRO A 12 -35.27 -28.67 -26.48
N ILE A 13 -35.32 -28.04 -25.31
CA ILE A 13 -34.12 -27.60 -24.61
C ILE A 13 -33.29 -28.86 -24.38
N GLU A 14 -32.24 -29.04 -25.16
CA GLU A 14 -31.39 -30.23 -25.12
C GLU A 14 -30.48 -30.10 -23.90
N ILE A 15 -30.95 -30.61 -22.76
CA ILE A 15 -30.16 -30.63 -21.52
C ILE A 15 -29.12 -31.74 -21.63
N ASP A 16 -27.87 -31.43 -21.30
CA ASP A 16 -26.81 -32.43 -21.16
C ASP A 16 -27.28 -33.58 -20.23
N PRO A 17 -27.11 -34.85 -20.62
CA PRO A 17 -27.54 -36.00 -19.81
C PRO A 17 -27.06 -35.95 -18.36
N VAL A 18 -25.89 -35.34 -18.12
CA VAL A 18 -25.30 -35.13 -16.80
C VAL A 18 -26.13 -34.18 -15.95
N ILE A 19 -26.43 -33.00 -16.49
CA ILE A 19 -27.24 -31.98 -15.84
C ILE A 19 -28.64 -32.52 -15.58
N ARG A 20 -29.21 -33.24 -16.55
CA ARG A 20 -30.51 -33.91 -16.40
C ARG A 20 -30.54 -34.88 -15.22
N LEU A 21 -29.48 -35.68 -15.04
CA LEU A 21 -29.38 -36.57 -13.87
C LEU A 21 -29.38 -35.77 -12.57
N TRP A 22 -28.57 -34.71 -12.48
CA TRP A 22 -28.48 -33.91 -11.26
C TRP A 22 -29.80 -33.22 -10.93
N LEU A 23 -30.51 -32.67 -11.91
CA LEU A 23 -31.87 -32.12 -11.73
C LEU A 23 -32.81 -33.18 -11.13
N LEU A 24 -32.80 -34.40 -11.68
CA LEU A 24 -33.64 -35.50 -11.19
C LEU A 24 -33.22 -35.98 -9.79
N ARG A 25 -31.93 -35.96 -9.46
CA ARG A 25 -31.41 -36.27 -8.11
C ARG A 25 -31.81 -35.17 -7.09
N ILE A 26 -31.87 -33.90 -7.48
CA ILE A 26 -32.40 -32.84 -6.62
C ILE A 26 -33.90 -33.05 -6.38
N LEU A 27 -34.66 -33.32 -7.44
CA LEU A 27 -36.10 -33.45 -7.36
C LEU A 27 -36.55 -34.70 -6.59
N VAL A 28 -35.97 -35.86 -6.87
CA VAL A 28 -36.48 -37.15 -6.38
C VAL A 28 -35.87 -37.53 -5.03
N PRO A 29 -34.60 -37.94 -4.90
CA PRO A 29 -34.03 -38.38 -3.64
C PRO A 29 -33.79 -37.25 -2.64
N LEU A 30 -33.47 -36.03 -3.09
CA LEU A 30 -33.30 -34.88 -2.19
C LEU A 30 -34.61 -34.14 -1.85
N GLY A 31 -35.72 -34.53 -2.49
CA GLY A 31 -37.05 -34.07 -2.14
C GLY A 31 -37.50 -32.75 -2.76
N GLY A 32 -36.75 -32.18 -3.72
CA GLY A 32 -37.10 -30.93 -4.41
C GLY A 32 -38.45 -30.98 -5.15
N HIS A 33 -38.96 -32.18 -5.47
CA HIS A 33 -40.29 -32.36 -6.07
C HIS A 33 -41.45 -31.77 -5.25
N ARG A 34 -41.25 -31.52 -3.94
CA ARG A 34 -42.25 -30.91 -3.06
C ARG A 34 -42.49 -29.45 -3.39
N GLU A 35 -41.44 -28.74 -3.80
CA GLU A 35 -41.51 -27.35 -4.25
C GLU A 35 -41.73 -27.28 -5.77
N PHE A 36 -41.30 -28.27 -6.54
CA PHE A 36 -41.51 -28.29 -7.99
C PHE A 36 -42.97 -28.52 -8.40
N LEU A 37 -43.70 -29.37 -7.67
CA LEU A 37 -45.06 -29.78 -8.00
C LEU A 37 -46.08 -29.10 -7.08
N HIS A 38 -47.13 -28.50 -7.67
CA HIS A 38 -48.31 -28.05 -6.93
C HIS A 38 -49.57 -28.77 -7.42
N SER A 39 -50.73 -28.47 -6.84
CA SER A 39 -51.98 -29.21 -7.07
C SER A 39 -52.52 -29.15 -8.50
N HIS A 40 -52.00 -28.26 -9.35
CA HIS A 40 -52.55 -27.96 -10.68
C HIS A 40 -51.46 -27.75 -11.75
N GLY A 41 -50.20 -28.14 -11.49
CA GLY A 41 -49.10 -27.84 -12.41
C GLY A 41 -47.71 -27.89 -11.77
N PHE A 42 -46.76 -27.23 -12.43
CA PHE A 42 -45.37 -27.10 -12.02
C PHE A 42 -45.05 -25.66 -11.62
N ASN A 43 -44.20 -25.49 -10.61
CA ASN A 43 -43.67 -24.16 -10.27
C ASN A 43 -42.62 -23.66 -11.30
N ASN A 44 -42.17 -24.51 -12.22
CA ASN A 44 -41.28 -24.15 -13.32
C ASN A 44 -41.59 -25.00 -14.56
N ASP A 45 -42.44 -24.48 -15.45
CA ASP A 45 -42.85 -25.16 -16.69
C ASP A 45 -41.67 -25.41 -17.65
N ALA A 46 -40.69 -24.50 -17.68
CA ALA A 46 -39.50 -24.67 -18.52
C ALA A 46 -38.69 -25.90 -18.09
N LEU A 47 -38.52 -26.11 -16.78
CA LEU A 47 -37.90 -27.32 -16.25
C LEU A 47 -38.74 -28.56 -16.55
N ALA A 48 -40.07 -28.50 -16.40
CA ALA A 48 -40.96 -29.62 -16.72
C ALA A 48 -40.82 -30.05 -18.19
N ILE A 49 -40.85 -29.09 -19.11
CA ILE A 49 -40.63 -29.33 -20.54
C ILE A 49 -39.27 -29.98 -20.78
N ALA A 50 -38.22 -29.43 -20.18
CA ALA A 50 -36.86 -29.89 -20.41
C ALA A 50 -36.57 -31.29 -19.79
N LEU A 51 -37.31 -31.68 -18.74
CA LEU A 51 -37.26 -33.04 -18.19
C LEU A 51 -38.08 -34.06 -19.02
N GLY A 52 -38.89 -33.61 -19.98
CA GLY A 52 -39.78 -34.44 -20.80
C GLY A 52 -41.23 -34.51 -20.32
N LEU A 53 -41.61 -33.71 -19.32
CA LEU A 53 -42.96 -33.63 -18.75
C LEU A 53 -43.82 -32.54 -19.42
N GLY A 54 -43.37 -31.96 -20.53
CA GLY A 54 -44.06 -30.85 -21.20
C GLY A 54 -45.48 -31.17 -21.69
N HIS A 55 -45.86 -32.45 -21.79
CA HIS A 55 -47.23 -32.86 -22.14
C HIS A 55 -48.23 -32.65 -21.00
N TRP A 56 -47.76 -32.38 -19.77
CA TRP A 56 -48.56 -31.96 -18.63
C TRP A 56 -48.65 -30.42 -18.50
N VAL A 57 -47.92 -29.67 -19.33
CA VAL A 57 -47.95 -28.21 -19.33
C VAL A 57 -49.05 -27.75 -20.30
N ASP A 58 -50.05 -27.04 -19.77
CA ASP A 58 -51.20 -26.59 -20.54
C ASP A 58 -50.84 -25.42 -21.47
N SER A 59 -50.88 -25.67 -22.78
CA SER A 59 -50.55 -24.68 -23.82
C SER A 59 -51.54 -23.50 -23.91
N SER A 60 -52.68 -23.53 -23.22
CA SER A 60 -53.73 -22.51 -23.30
C SER A 60 -53.47 -21.26 -22.45
N GLN A 61 -52.44 -21.25 -21.59
CA GLN A 61 -52.20 -20.16 -20.62
C GLN A 61 -51.38 -18.98 -21.16
N PHE A 62 -50.83 -19.05 -22.37
CA PHE A 62 -49.92 -18.01 -22.91
C PHE A 62 -50.63 -16.80 -23.57
N ASP A 63 -51.95 -16.81 -23.75
CA ASP A 63 -52.65 -15.80 -24.58
C ASP A 63 -53.54 -14.78 -23.82
N ILE A 64 -53.52 -14.72 -22.48
CA ILE A 64 -54.37 -13.74 -21.74
C ILE A 64 -53.54 -12.90 -20.74
N PRO A 65 -53.34 -11.59 -21.00
CA PRO A 65 -52.73 -10.68 -20.04
C PRO A 65 -53.46 -10.63 -18.70
N LEU A 66 -52.70 -10.58 -17.60
CA LEU A 66 -53.18 -10.70 -16.21
C LEU A 66 -54.37 -9.79 -15.84
N PHE A 67 -54.52 -8.64 -16.50
CA PHE A 67 -55.54 -7.63 -16.21
C PHE A 67 -56.94 -7.95 -16.78
N LEU A 68 -57.08 -8.96 -17.64
CA LEU A 68 -58.38 -9.40 -18.19
C LEU A 68 -59.04 -10.54 -17.40
N ARG A 69 -58.40 -11.07 -16.35
CA ARG A 69 -59.01 -12.09 -15.47
C ARG A 69 -59.94 -11.46 -14.44
N ARG A 70 -61.09 -10.92 -14.87
CA ARG A 70 -62.25 -10.75 -13.98
C ARG A 70 -63.56 -11.14 -14.67
N SER A 71 -64.19 -12.15 -14.07
CA SER A 71 -65.62 -12.46 -14.09
C SER A 71 -66.29 -12.58 -15.46
N GLY A 72 -66.41 -13.81 -15.96
CA GLY A 72 -67.35 -14.14 -17.02
C GLY A 72 -67.19 -15.59 -17.50
N ARG A 73 -68.25 -16.39 -17.36
CA ARG A 73 -68.41 -17.73 -17.94
C ARG A 73 -67.94 -17.75 -19.39
N VAL A 74 -67.03 -18.67 -19.73
CA VAL A 74 -66.79 -19.09 -21.11
C VAL A 74 -67.02 -20.61 -21.19
N ALA A 75 -67.75 -20.98 -22.23
CA ALA A 75 -68.35 -22.29 -22.44
C ALA A 75 -67.33 -23.39 -22.74
N HIS A 76 -67.64 -24.58 -22.27
CA HIS A 76 -66.97 -25.84 -22.56
C HIS A 76 -66.86 -26.11 -24.07
N THR A 77 -65.65 -26.45 -24.51
CA THR A 77 -65.45 -27.30 -25.68
C THR A 77 -64.72 -28.57 -25.24
N ASN A 78 -65.39 -29.71 -25.45
CA ASN A 78 -64.91 -31.06 -25.19
C ASN A 78 -63.64 -31.36 -26.00
N THR A 79 -62.52 -31.47 -25.31
CA THR A 79 -61.39 -32.33 -25.66
C THR A 79 -60.93 -32.97 -24.35
N GLU A 80 -60.74 -34.29 -24.34
CA GLU A 80 -60.20 -35.05 -23.20
C GLU A 80 -58.77 -34.53 -22.89
N GLU A 81 -58.70 -33.47 -22.10
CA GLU A 81 -57.45 -32.94 -21.56
C GLU A 81 -57.02 -33.85 -20.41
N ASN A 82 -55.77 -34.31 -20.43
CA ASN A 82 -55.16 -34.98 -19.28
C ASN A 82 -55.20 -34.03 -18.08
N GLU A 83 -56.25 -34.13 -17.27
CA GLU A 83 -56.36 -33.40 -16.01
C GLU A 83 -55.10 -33.69 -15.18
N PHE A 84 -54.40 -32.65 -14.77
CA PHE A 84 -53.10 -32.76 -14.11
C PHE A 84 -53.20 -33.65 -12.85
N ASP A 85 -52.71 -34.89 -12.93
CA ASP A 85 -52.71 -35.82 -11.79
C ASP A 85 -51.34 -35.88 -11.12
N LEU A 86 -51.27 -35.29 -9.93
CA LEU A 86 -50.07 -35.26 -9.09
C LEU A 86 -49.48 -36.66 -8.84
N LYS A 87 -50.30 -37.71 -8.72
CA LYS A 87 -49.80 -39.07 -8.45
C LYS A 87 -49.12 -39.67 -9.68
N THR A 88 -49.72 -39.49 -10.85
CA THR A 88 -49.17 -39.94 -12.13
C THR A 88 -47.87 -39.19 -12.44
N VAL A 89 -47.85 -37.85 -12.31
CA VAL A 89 -46.65 -37.03 -12.53
C VAL A 89 -45.50 -37.42 -11.58
N LYS A 90 -45.78 -37.68 -10.29
CA LYS A 90 -44.76 -38.17 -9.35
C LYS A 90 -44.20 -39.53 -9.74
N SER A 91 -45.03 -40.41 -10.28
CA SER A 91 -44.60 -41.74 -10.74
C SER A 91 -43.72 -41.64 -11.99
N GLU A 92 -44.10 -40.77 -12.93
CA GLU A 92 -43.32 -40.49 -14.13
C GLU A 92 -41.98 -39.85 -13.80
N LEU A 93 -41.93 -38.87 -12.89
CA LEU A 93 -40.69 -38.25 -12.42
C LEU A 93 -39.72 -39.28 -11.81
N ARG A 94 -40.23 -40.27 -11.07
CA ARG A 94 -39.40 -41.39 -10.55
C ARG A 94 -38.89 -42.29 -11.66
N LEU A 95 -39.69 -42.53 -12.70
CA LEU A 95 -39.29 -43.34 -13.85
C LEU A 95 -38.20 -42.63 -14.66
N LEU A 96 -38.34 -41.32 -14.89
CA LEU A 96 -37.33 -40.48 -15.51
C LEU A 96 -36.02 -40.50 -14.71
N HIS A 97 -36.08 -40.39 -13.38
CA HIS A 97 -34.92 -40.53 -12.51
C HIS A 97 -34.25 -41.90 -12.66
N GLN A 98 -35.00 -43.00 -12.59
CA GLN A 98 -34.46 -44.35 -12.78
C GLN A 98 -33.83 -44.57 -14.16
N GLN A 99 -34.38 -43.93 -15.19
CA GLN A 99 -33.83 -43.99 -16.54
C GLN A 99 -32.53 -43.19 -16.64
N ALA A 100 -32.50 -41.96 -16.12
CA ALA A 100 -31.28 -41.14 -16.09
C ALA A 100 -30.13 -41.82 -15.33
N GLU A 101 -30.43 -42.50 -14.20
CA GLU A 101 -29.43 -43.30 -13.45
C GLU A 101 -28.80 -44.43 -14.29
N LYS A 102 -29.57 -45.05 -15.18
CA LYS A 102 -29.06 -46.10 -16.09
C LYS A 102 -28.24 -45.51 -17.23
N ASP A 103 -28.70 -44.40 -17.79
CA ASP A 103 -28.13 -43.78 -18.98
C ASP A 103 -26.84 -43.00 -18.66
N TRP A 104 -26.72 -42.46 -17.44
CA TRP A 104 -25.56 -41.70 -16.99
C TRP A 104 -24.23 -42.42 -17.12
N ARG A 105 -24.20 -43.75 -16.97
CA ARG A 105 -22.95 -44.53 -17.12
C ARG A 105 -22.32 -44.40 -18.51
N LYS A 106 -23.09 -43.90 -19.49
CA LYS A 106 -22.66 -43.61 -20.86
C LYS A 106 -22.60 -42.11 -21.16
N ALA A 107 -23.10 -41.28 -20.25
CA ALA A 107 -23.08 -39.83 -20.37
C ALA A 107 -21.65 -39.32 -20.23
N THR A 108 -21.33 -38.28 -20.99
CA THR A 108 -20.03 -37.66 -20.93
C THR A 108 -20.21 -36.17 -20.81
N LEU A 109 -19.52 -35.54 -19.85
CA LEU A 109 -19.58 -34.10 -19.60
C LEU A 109 -19.26 -33.26 -20.85
N PRO A 110 -19.63 -31.97 -20.85
CA PRO A 110 -19.18 -31.03 -21.87
C PRO A 110 -17.66 -31.12 -22.08
N VAL A 111 -17.22 -31.10 -23.35
CA VAL A 111 -15.82 -31.36 -23.73
C VAL A 111 -14.86 -30.38 -23.06
N CYS A 112 -15.19 -29.08 -23.08
CA CYS A 112 -14.38 -28.03 -22.45
C CYS A 112 -14.21 -28.28 -20.94
N LEU A 113 -15.32 -28.57 -20.22
CA LEU A 113 -15.29 -28.82 -18.78
C LEU A 113 -14.41 -30.02 -18.43
N ARG A 114 -14.56 -31.13 -19.16
CA ARG A 114 -13.76 -32.34 -18.96
C ARG A 114 -12.27 -32.09 -19.25
N HIS A 115 -11.97 -31.38 -20.33
CA HIS A 115 -10.61 -31.02 -20.71
C HIS A 115 -9.94 -30.18 -19.63
N ASN A 116 -10.58 -29.08 -19.22
CA ASN A 116 -10.05 -28.13 -18.25
C ASN A 116 -9.86 -28.77 -16.87
N ILE A 117 -10.80 -29.60 -16.41
CA ILE A 117 -10.66 -30.33 -15.15
C ILE A 117 -9.52 -31.35 -15.22
N GLY A 118 -9.36 -32.04 -16.36
CA GLY A 118 -8.22 -32.93 -16.58
C GLY A 118 -6.87 -32.21 -16.45
N GLN A 119 -6.76 -31.02 -17.03
CA GLN A 119 -5.56 -30.19 -16.90
C GLN A 119 -5.32 -29.75 -15.44
N LEU A 120 -6.36 -29.28 -14.75
CA LEU A 120 -6.27 -28.86 -13.34
C LEU A 120 -5.92 -30.01 -12.41
N SER A 121 -6.46 -31.20 -12.66
CA SER A 121 -6.12 -32.42 -11.91
C SER A 121 -4.65 -32.76 -12.04
N GLY A 122 -4.09 -32.73 -13.26
CA GLY A 122 -2.67 -32.97 -13.49
C GLY A 122 -1.76 -31.89 -12.89
N LEU A 123 -2.23 -30.64 -12.88
CA LEU A 123 -1.47 -29.50 -12.37
C LEU A 123 -1.40 -29.47 -10.84
N VAL A 124 -2.54 -29.60 -10.18
CA VAL A 124 -2.67 -29.41 -8.72
C VAL A 124 -2.79 -30.73 -7.94
N GLY A 125 -2.97 -31.85 -8.64
CA GLY A 125 -3.08 -33.19 -8.03
C GLY A 125 -4.47 -33.49 -7.48
N LEU A 126 -5.53 -33.07 -8.16
CA LEU A 126 -6.91 -33.31 -7.74
C LEU A 126 -7.26 -34.81 -7.82
N SER A 127 -7.85 -35.36 -6.76
CA SER A 127 -8.39 -36.73 -6.75
C SER A 127 -9.63 -36.86 -7.65
N SER A 128 -10.07 -38.08 -7.91
CA SER A 128 -11.33 -38.32 -8.64
C SER A 128 -12.53 -37.67 -7.96
N THR A 129 -12.56 -37.67 -6.62
CA THR A 129 -13.61 -37.01 -5.82
C THR A 129 -13.53 -35.49 -5.99
N ASP A 130 -12.34 -34.91 -5.93
CA ASP A 130 -12.14 -33.46 -6.13
C ASP A 130 -12.61 -33.02 -7.52
N CYS A 131 -12.31 -33.82 -8.56
CA CYS A 131 -12.75 -33.56 -9.92
C CYS A 131 -14.29 -33.55 -10.01
N ARG A 132 -14.95 -34.57 -9.46
CA ARG A 132 -16.43 -34.67 -9.46
C ARG A 132 -17.10 -33.52 -8.72
N VAL A 133 -16.53 -33.09 -7.60
CA VAL A 133 -17.02 -31.94 -6.84
C VAL A 133 -16.83 -30.64 -7.62
N LEU A 134 -15.68 -30.46 -8.27
CA LEU A 134 -15.41 -29.29 -9.12
C LEU A 134 -16.32 -29.25 -10.36
N GLU A 135 -16.55 -30.40 -11.02
CA GLU A 135 -17.49 -30.54 -12.14
C GLU A 135 -18.87 -29.98 -11.77
N PHE A 136 -19.41 -30.43 -10.64
CA PHE A 136 -20.71 -29.99 -10.16
C PHE A 136 -20.70 -28.53 -9.74
N ALA A 137 -19.66 -28.09 -9.02
CA ALA A 137 -19.54 -26.71 -8.58
C ALA A 137 -19.49 -25.73 -9.77
N VAL A 138 -18.75 -26.04 -10.84
CA VAL A 138 -18.76 -25.24 -12.07
C VAL A 138 -20.13 -25.30 -12.74
N SER A 139 -20.73 -26.49 -12.84
CA SER A 139 -22.00 -26.66 -13.52
C SER A 139 -23.15 -25.91 -12.84
N ILE A 140 -23.25 -25.92 -11.50
CA ILE A 140 -24.30 -25.17 -10.78
C ILE A 140 -24.12 -23.65 -10.89
N HIS A 141 -22.92 -23.15 -11.21
CA HIS A 141 -22.70 -21.71 -11.45
C HIS A 141 -23.07 -21.27 -12.87
N ASN A 142 -23.01 -22.18 -13.85
CA ASN A 142 -23.26 -21.85 -15.26
C ASN A 142 -24.63 -22.31 -15.78
N GLU A 143 -25.21 -23.35 -15.17
CA GLU A 143 -26.48 -23.93 -15.60
C GLU A 143 -27.65 -23.39 -14.76
N ARG A 144 -28.35 -22.40 -15.30
CA ARG A 144 -29.48 -21.74 -14.63
C ARG A 144 -30.54 -22.72 -14.12
N LEU A 145 -30.92 -23.72 -14.92
CA LEU A 145 -31.93 -24.70 -14.51
C LEU A 145 -31.46 -25.52 -13.30
N LEU A 146 -30.15 -25.80 -13.20
CA LEU A 146 -29.57 -26.54 -12.09
C LEU A 146 -29.56 -25.69 -10.81
N ASP A 147 -29.21 -24.41 -10.90
CA ASP A 147 -29.25 -23.46 -9.78
C ASP A 147 -30.68 -23.27 -9.26
N ASP A 148 -31.62 -22.91 -10.16
CA ASP A 148 -33.04 -22.70 -9.84
C ASP A 148 -33.66 -23.94 -9.15
N THR A 149 -33.27 -25.15 -9.60
CA THR A 149 -33.75 -26.41 -9.02
C THR A 149 -33.10 -26.69 -7.66
N ALA A 150 -31.82 -26.35 -7.49
CA ALA A 150 -31.10 -26.52 -6.23
C ALA A 150 -31.60 -25.59 -5.13
N ASP A 151 -32.12 -24.41 -5.47
CA ASP A 151 -32.75 -23.49 -4.52
C ASP A 151 -33.97 -24.08 -3.81
N TRP A 152 -34.66 -25.06 -4.42
CA TRP A 152 -35.75 -25.79 -3.76
C TRP A 152 -35.30 -26.71 -2.61
N LEU A 153 -34.00 -26.94 -2.45
CA LEU A 153 -33.46 -27.58 -1.24
C LEU A 153 -33.47 -26.62 -0.03
N GLY A 154 -33.72 -25.33 -0.28
CA GLY A 154 -33.76 -24.28 0.73
C GLY A 154 -32.39 -23.97 1.32
N GLN A 155 -32.41 -23.47 2.55
CA GLN A 155 -31.21 -23.04 3.27
C GLN A 155 -30.46 -24.24 3.87
N LEU A 156 -29.24 -24.49 3.38
CA LEU A 156 -28.39 -25.62 3.74
C LEU A 156 -27.27 -25.20 4.70
N SER A 157 -27.05 -26.02 5.73
CA SER A 157 -25.83 -25.99 6.53
C SER A 157 -24.73 -26.79 5.84
N SER A 158 -23.46 -26.60 6.22
CA SER A 158 -22.31 -27.32 5.65
C SER A 158 -22.47 -28.84 5.69
N VAL A 159 -23.09 -29.38 6.75
CA VAL A 159 -23.38 -30.81 6.88
C VAL A 159 -24.40 -31.28 5.83
N LYS A 160 -25.46 -30.49 5.61
CA LYS A 160 -26.47 -30.80 4.59
C LYS A 160 -25.90 -30.68 3.17
N VAL A 161 -24.96 -29.76 2.93
CA VAL A 161 -24.25 -29.66 1.64
C VAL A 161 -23.47 -30.94 1.35
N PHE A 162 -22.73 -31.50 2.32
CA PHE A 162 -21.99 -32.75 2.11
C PHE A 162 -22.93 -33.92 1.82
N HIS A 163 -24.05 -34.01 2.52
CA HIS A 163 -25.07 -35.02 2.26
C HIS A 163 -25.71 -34.86 0.87
N ALA A 164 -26.05 -33.62 0.48
CA ALA A 164 -26.61 -33.34 -0.85
C ALA A 164 -25.63 -33.74 -1.96
N LEU A 165 -24.35 -33.35 -1.84
CA LEU A 165 -23.32 -33.73 -2.80
C LEU A 165 -23.09 -35.24 -2.86
N SER A 166 -23.20 -35.96 -1.73
CA SER A 166 -23.08 -37.43 -1.69
C SER A 166 -24.12 -38.10 -2.59
N ILE A 167 -25.36 -37.63 -2.51
CA ILE A 167 -26.47 -38.10 -3.35
C ILE A 167 -26.28 -37.64 -4.81
N LEU A 168 -25.96 -36.36 -5.03
CA LEU A 168 -25.84 -35.79 -6.37
C LEU A 168 -24.71 -36.41 -7.18
N LEU A 169 -23.58 -36.72 -6.53
CA LEU A 169 -22.38 -37.23 -7.19
C LEU A 169 -22.26 -38.75 -7.12
N GLU A 170 -23.08 -39.42 -6.30
CA GLU A 170 -22.97 -40.84 -5.96
C GLU A 170 -21.60 -41.19 -5.37
N LEU A 171 -21.16 -40.37 -4.42
CA LEU A 171 -19.86 -40.53 -3.75
C LEU A 171 -20.06 -40.67 -2.24
N PRO A 172 -19.23 -41.46 -1.54
CA PRO A 172 -19.30 -41.56 -0.09
C PRO A 172 -19.15 -40.18 0.58
N GLU A 173 -20.05 -39.87 1.51
CA GLU A 173 -19.99 -38.61 2.26
C GLU A 173 -18.64 -38.34 2.96
N PRO A 174 -17.93 -39.35 3.53
CA PRO A 174 -16.59 -39.16 4.08
C PRO A 174 -15.57 -38.63 3.05
N ASP A 175 -15.67 -39.05 1.79
CA ASP A 175 -14.75 -38.64 0.73
C ASP A 175 -14.99 -37.18 0.35
N ILE A 176 -16.27 -36.78 0.23
CA ILE A 176 -16.67 -35.38 -0.02
C ILE A 176 -16.21 -34.48 1.13
N ARG A 177 -16.40 -34.92 2.38
CA ARG A 177 -15.94 -34.18 3.57
C ARG A 177 -14.43 -34.00 3.55
N THR A 178 -13.68 -34.98 3.06
CA THR A 178 -12.22 -34.92 2.93
C THR A 178 -11.80 -33.95 1.83
N SER A 179 -12.44 -34.03 0.66
CA SER A 179 -12.22 -33.13 -0.49
C SER A 179 -12.48 -31.65 -0.15
N LEU A 180 -13.64 -31.37 0.47
CA LEU A 180 -14.06 -30.04 0.90
C LEU A 180 -13.54 -29.65 2.30
N ASN A 181 -12.61 -30.44 2.84
CA ASN A 181 -11.95 -30.07 4.08
C ASN A 181 -11.03 -28.87 3.84
N THR A 182 -10.80 -28.02 4.85
CA THR A 182 -9.84 -26.90 4.75
C THR A 182 -8.40 -27.35 4.48
N GLN A 183 -8.11 -28.64 4.68
CA GLN A 183 -6.83 -29.28 4.36
C GLN A 183 -6.88 -30.15 3.10
N GLY A 184 -8.05 -30.33 2.48
CA GLY A 184 -8.19 -31.08 1.23
C GLY A 184 -7.56 -30.33 0.06
N VAL A 185 -7.09 -31.07 -0.95
CA VAL A 185 -6.39 -30.51 -2.12
C VAL A 185 -7.26 -29.47 -2.83
N LEU A 186 -8.56 -29.74 -3.00
CA LEU A 186 -9.48 -28.82 -3.68
C LEU A 186 -9.61 -27.47 -2.93
N SER A 187 -9.70 -27.48 -1.60
CA SER A 187 -9.74 -26.24 -0.81
C SER A 187 -8.38 -25.54 -0.72
N HIS A 188 -7.28 -26.30 -0.74
CA HIS A 188 -5.92 -25.76 -0.69
C HIS A 188 -5.52 -25.13 -2.02
N SER A 189 -6.00 -25.68 -3.14
CA SER A 189 -5.82 -25.16 -4.49
C SER A 189 -6.47 -23.79 -4.72
N GLY A 190 -7.42 -23.40 -3.86
CA GLY A 190 -8.19 -22.17 -4.03
C GLY A 190 -9.30 -22.24 -5.09
N LEU A 191 -9.49 -23.39 -5.77
CA LEU A 191 -10.47 -23.55 -6.84
C LEU A 191 -11.93 -23.55 -6.34
N VAL A 192 -12.19 -24.26 -5.23
CA VAL A 192 -13.50 -24.33 -4.57
C VAL A 192 -13.33 -24.13 -3.08
N SER A 193 -14.23 -23.40 -2.45
CA SER A 193 -14.30 -23.27 -1.01
C SER A 193 -15.74 -23.36 -0.51
N VAL A 194 -15.91 -23.96 0.66
CA VAL A 194 -17.23 -24.06 1.30
C VAL A 194 -17.38 -22.97 2.34
N ASP A 195 -18.45 -22.17 2.22
CA ASP A 195 -18.84 -21.28 3.31
C ASP A 195 -19.34 -22.12 4.50
N ARG A 196 -18.55 -22.15 5.57
CA ARG A 196 -18.86 -22.92 6.78
C ARG A 196 -19.73 -22.17 7.78
N SER A 197 -20.00 -20.89 7.54
CA SER A 197 -20.76 -20.02 8.45
C SER A 197 -22.24 -19.96 8.08
N GLY A 198 -23.14 -20.02 9.06
CA GLY A 198 -24.59 -19.92 8.82
C GLY A 198 -25.15 -20.93 7.81
N THR A 199 -26.29 -20.58 7.20
CA THR A 199 -26.95 -21.35 6.14
C THR A 199 -27.02 -20.51 4.87
N SER A 200 -26.95 -21.16 3.71
CA SER A 200 -27.08 -20.54 2.38
C SER A 200 -27.64 -21.56 1.38
N THR A 201 -27.92 -21.17 0.15
CA THR A 201 -28.32 -22.10 -0.92
C THR A 201 -27.15 -23.03 -1.29
N LEU A 202 -27.42 -24.11 -2.04
CA LEU A 202 -26.37 -25.05 -2.42
C LEU A 202 -25.26 -24.36 -3.24
N ARG A 203 -25.63 -23.53 -4.22
CA ARG A 203 -24.69 -22.70 -4.99
C ARG A 203 -23.95 -21.72 -4.09
N GLY A 204 -24.68 -20.96 -3.25
CA GLY A 204 -24.08 -19.96 -2.36
C GLY A 204 -23.12 -20.53 -1.31
N LYS A 205 -23.20 -21.84 -1.03
CA LYS A 205 -22.23 -22.54 -0.19
C LYS A 205 -20.96 -22.97 -0.92
N LEU A 206 -20.96 -23.10 -2.24
CA LEU A 206 -19.86 -23.62 -3.05
C LEU A 206 -19.17 -22.51 -3.83
N ASN A 207 -18.33 -21.71 -3.18
CA ASN A 207 -17.69 -20.58 -3.82
C ASN A 207 -16.52 -21.01 -4.71
N LEU A 208 -16.56 -20.65 -5.99
CA LEU A 208 -15.47 -20.84 -6.96
C LEU A 208 -14.38 -19.75 -6.85
N LEU A 209 -13.30 -19.91 -7.60
CA LEU A 209 -12.20 -18.93 -7.66
C LEU A 209 -12.70 -17.53 -8.07
N SER A 210 -13.48 -17.46 -9.14
CA SER A 210 -14.19 -16.28 -9.64
C SER A 210 -15.34 -16.72 -10.54
N ASP A 211 -16.26 -15.81 -10.86
CA ASP A 211 -17.33 -16.10 -11.84
C ASP A 211 -16.76 -16.30 -13.25
N VAL A 212 -15.75 -15.50 -13.63
CA VAL A 212 -14.99 -15.68 -14.89
C VAL A 212 -14.34 -17.06 -14.97
N PHE A 213 -13.83 -17.58 -13.85
CA PHE A 213 -13.30 -18.94 -13.78
C PHE A 213 -14.39 -19.98 -14.09
N ALA A 214 -15.59 -19.82 -13.52
CA ALA A 214 -16.70 -20.73 -13.79
C ALA A 214 -17.04 -20.73 -15.29
N ASP A 215 -17.19 -19.56 -15.89
CA ASP A 215 -17.53 -19.40 -17.31
C ASP A 215 -16.47 -20.01 -18.23
N LEU A 216 -15.19 -19.68 -18.03
CA LEU A 216 -14.10 -20.21 -18.85
C LEU A 216 -13.99 -21.73 -18.77
N MET A 217 -14.23 -22.30 -17.58
CA MET A 217 -14.20 -23.74 -17.38
C MET A 217 -15.22 -24.48 -18.27
N ALA A 218 -16.38 -23.89 -18.55
CA ALA A 218 -17.42 -24.53 -19.35
C ALA A 218 -17.42 -24.15 -20.84
N THR A 219 -16.92 -22.95 -21.19
CA THR A 219 -17.14 -22.38 -22.54
C THR A 219 -15.97 -22.57 -23.50
N SER A 220 -14.73 -22.70 -23.03
CA SER A 220 -13.55 -22.80 -23.90
C SER A 220 -12.48 -23.74 -23.34
N GLU A 221 -11.72 -24.39 -24.21
CA GLU A 221 -10.47 -25.06 -23.81
C GLU A 221 -9.43 -23.98 -23.46
N ALA A 222 -9.14 -23.83 -22.18
CA ALA A 222 -8.37 -22.72 -21.64
C ALA A 222 -7.04 -23.24 -21.07
N ASP A 223 -5.92 -22.56 -21.34
CA ASP A 223 -4.67 -22.83 -20.63
C ASP A 223 -4.86 -22.58 -19.12
N PRO A 224 -4.31 -23.39 -18.21
CA PRO A 224 -4.55 -23.22 -16.79
C PRO A 224 -4.25 -21.81 -16.26
N VAL A 225 -3.26 -21.10 -16.80
CA VAL A 225 -2.98 -19.73 -16.36
C VAL A 225 -4.07 -18.76 -16.79
N SER A 226 -4.68 -18.98 -17.95
CA SER A 226 -5.80 -18.17 -18.42
C SER A 226 -7.06 -18.29 -17.56
N LEU A 227 -7.20 -19.40 -16.81
CA LEU A 227 -8.27 -19.59 -15.82
C LEU A 227 -8.14 -18.66 -14.60
N LEU A 228 -6.94 -18.11 -14.34
CA LEU A 228 -6.71 -17.15 -13.26
C LEU A 228 -7.02 -15.70 -13.67
N ARG A 229 -7.50 -15.47 -14.90
CA ARG A 229 -7.81 -14.12 -15.40
C ARG A 229 -8.74 -13.37 -14.44
N GLY A 230 -8.39 -12.11 -14.17
CA GLY A 230 -9.14 -11.26 -13.23
C GLY A 230 -8.86 -11.55 -11.75
N THR A 231 -8.02 -12.54 -11.44
CA THR A 231 -7.60 -12.86 -10.05
C THR A 231 -6.09 -12.76 -9.86
N VAL A 232 -5.33 -13.17 -10.87
CA VAL A 232 -3.88 -13.13 -10.88
C VAL A 232 -3.43 -12.70 -12.26
N SER A 233 -2.50 -11.74 -12.33
CA SER A 233 -2.05 -11.15 -13.58
C SER A 233 -0.54 -11.24 -13.73
N ALA A 234 -0.09 -11.64 -14.92
CA ALA A 234 1.33 -11.56 -15.26
C ALA A 234 1.76 -10.10 -15.35
N VAL A 235 2.88 -9.76 -14.70
CA VAL A 235 3.35 -8.39 -14.59
C VAL A 235 4.46 -8.17 -15.63
N PRO A 236 4.33 -7.15 -16.51
CA PRO A 236 5.39 -6.84 -17.45
C PRO A 236 6.62 -6.31 -16.72
N HIS A 237 7.78 -6.38 -17.40
CA HIS A 237 9.03 -5.85 -16.85
C HIS A 237 8.89 -4.38 -16.41
N GLY A 238 9.50 -4.08 -15.27
CA GLY A 238 9.54 -2.72 -14.71
C GLY A 238 10.45 -1.80 -15.50
N GLN A 239 10.29 -0.50 -15.27
CA GLN A 239 11.16 0.53 -15.85
C GLN A 239 12.50 0.63 -15.11
N LEU A 240 12.50 0.32 -13.81
CA LEU A 240 13.67 0.40 -12.94
C LEU A 240 14.44 -0.91 -12.90
N CYS A 241 15.74 -0.80 -12.62
CA CYS A 241 16.68 -1.89 -12.39
C CYS A 241 17.23 -1.86 -10.97
N LEU A 242 17.94 -2.90 -10.53
CA LEU A 242 18.47 -2.96 -9.16
C LEU A 242 19.49 -1.85 -8.85
N MET A 243 20.16 -1.28 -9.86
CA MET A 243 21.09 -0.16 -9.66
C MET A 243 20.38 1.13 -9.19
N ASP A 244 19.08 1.27 -9.48
CA ASP A 244 18.27 2.42 -9.07
C ASP A 244 17.92 2.37 -7.56
N TYR A 245 18.18 1.21 -6.93
CA TYR A 245 17.93 0.92 -5.53
C TYR A 245 19.20 0.89 -4.67
N GLY A 246 20.28 1.58 -5.10
CA GLY A 246 21.56 1.58 -4.39
C GLY A 246 21.50 2.02 -2.90
N HIS A 247 20.45 2.74 -2.50
CA HIS A 247 20.21 3.13 -1.11
C HIS A 247 19.76 1.99 -0.18
N ILE A 248 19.31 0.86 -0.74
CA ILE A 248 19.01 -0.39 0.00
C ILE A 248 19.96 -1.53 -0.36
N GLN A 249 21.15 -1.19 -0.89
CA GLN A 249 22.15 -2.18 -1.32
C GLN A 249 22.47 -3.25 -0.26
N PRO A 250 22.66 -2.92 1.04
CA PRO A 250 22.92 -3.94 2.05
C PRO A 250 21.81 -4.99 2.18
N SER A 251 20.55 -4.59 1.96
CA SER A 251 19.42 -5.52 1.93
C SER A 251 19.44 -6.37 0.66
N LEU A 252 19.74 -5.77 -0.50
CA LEU A 252 19.81 -6.49 -1.78
C LEU A 252 20.94 -7.53 -1.83
N GLU A 253 22.07 -7.27 -1.17
CA GLU A 253 23.21 -8.18 -1.06
C GLU A 253 22.86 -9.50 -0.35
N ILE A 254 21.86 -9.49 0.54
CA ILE A 254 21.34 -10.68 1.21
C ILE A 254 20.16 -11.26 0.41
N LEU A 255 19.23 -10.40 -0.01
CA LEU A 255 17.98 -10.80 -0.65
C LEU A 255 18.20 -11.52 -1.98
N LEU A 256 19.07 -10.99 -2.84
CA LEU A 256 19.24 -11.51 -4.19
C LEU A 256 19.87 -12.92 -4.20
N PRO A 257 20.97 -13.19 -3.46
CA PRO A 257 21.48 -14.56 -3.33
C PRO A 257 20.47 -15.51 -2.68
N TYR A 258 19.72 -15.04 -1.67
CA TYR A 258 18.70 -15.85 -1.00
C TYR A 258 17.60 -16.28 -1.97
N LEU A 259 17.00 -15.33 -2.70
CA LEU A 259 15.96 -15.62 -3.69
C LEU A 259 16.48 -16.49 -4.82
N ARG A 260 17.71 -16.24 -5.33
CA ARG A 260 18.32 -17.07 -6.38
C ARG A 260 18.52 -18.52 -5.91
N HIS A 261 18.95 -18.72 -4.68
CA HIS A 261 19.07 -20.07 -4.11
C HIS A 261 17.69 -20.72 -3.92
N ALA A 262 16.71 -19.97 -3.42
CA ALA A 262 15.35 -20.44 -3.22
C ALA A 262 14.67 -20.89 -4.52
N THR A 263 14.74 -20.08 -5.58
CA THR A 263 14.15 -20.39 -6.89
C THR A 263 14.86 -21.56 -7.59
N ALA A 264 16.18 -21.66 -7.43
CA ALA A 264 16.96 -22.78 -8.00
C ALA A 264 16.72 -24.12 -7.28
N THR A 265 16.50 -24.11 -5.97
CA THR A 265 16.28 -25.32 -5.16
C THR A 265 14.81 -25.72 -5.00
N GLY A 266 13.87 -24.84 -5.38
CA GLY A 266 12.45 -25.03 -5.12
C GLY A 266 12.14 -24.98 -3.62
N ARG A 267 12.87 -24.16 -2.85
CA ARG A 267 12.67 -23.99 -1.41
C ARG A 267 11.25 -23.48 -1.16
N ARG A 268 10.51 -24.21 -0.31
CA ARG A 268 9.17 -23.80 0.15
C ARG A 268 9.26 -22.84 1.32
N GLY A 269 8.20 -22.08 1.54
CA GLY A 269 8.08 -21.20 2.69
C GLY A 269 8.78 -19.85 2.50
N VAL A 270 9.11 -19.47 1.26
CA VAL A 270 9.94 -18.28 0.98
C VAL A 270 9.05 -17.04 0.90
N ASN A 271 9.17 -16.16 1.90
CA ASN A 271 8.33 -14.97 2.03
C ASN A 271 9.17 -13.74 2.42
N ILE A 272 9.14 -12.73 1.56
CA ILE A 272 9.85 -11.47 1.76
C ILE A 272 8.82 -10.37 2.01
N PHE A 273 8.95 -9.66 3.11
CA PHE A 273 8.08 -8.53 3.44
C PHE A 273 8.79 -7.20 3.17
N LEU A 274 8.22 -6.41 2.26
CA LEU A 274 8.70 -5.09 1.89
C LEU A 274 7.69 -4.04 2.34
N HIS A 275 8.09 -3.18 3.27
CA HIS A 275 7.26 -2.03 3.66
C HIS A 275 7.93 -0.71 3.33
N GLY A 276 7.15 0.35 3.18
CA GLY A 276 7.70 1.69 2.95
C GLY A 276 6.62 2.66 2.51
N ALA A 277 6.93 3.96 2.54
CA ALA A 277 5.97 4.99 2.18
C ALA A 277 5.37 4.78 0.78
N PRO A 278 4.15 5.28 0.52
CA PRO A 278 3.55 5.24 -0.81
C PRO A 278 4.47 5.89 -1.85
N GLY A 279 4.58 5.27 -3.03
CA GLY A 279 5.36 5.82 -4.14
C GLY A 279 6.89 5.66 -4.05
N THR A 280 7.43 4.93 -3.06
CA THR A 280 8.88 4.63 -2.98
C THR A 280 9.36 3.63 -4.04
N GLY A 281 8.44 2.99 -4.77
CA GLY A 281 8.77 2.06 -5.86
C GLY A 281 8.79 0.59 -5.46
N LYS A 282 8.03 0.18 -4.44
CA LYS A 282 7.91 -1.22 -3.98
C LYS A 282 7.58 -2.20 -5.10
N SER A 283 6.52 -1.93 -5.86
CA SER A 283 6.08 -2.78 -6.97
C SER A 283 7.08 -2.75 -8.14
N GLN A 284 7.84 -1.65 -8.33
CA GLN A 284 8.94 -1.60 -9.30
C GLN A 284 10.15 -2.43 -8.85
N LEU A 285 10.44 -2.50 -7.55
CA LEU A 285 11.52 -3.33 -7.00
C LEU A 285 11.19 -4.82 -7.22
N ALA A 286 9.94 -5.22 -6.99
CA ALA A 286 9.48 -6.57 -7.28
C ALA A 286 9.73 -6.97 -8.75
N ARG A 287 9.41 -6.06 -9.68
CA ARG A 287 9.68 -6.26 -11.12
C ARG A 287 11.17 -6.33 -11.44
N ALA A 288 11.99 -5.50 -10.81
CA ALA A 288 13.44 -5.50 -10.99
C ALA A 288 14.07 -6.81 -10.47
N LEU A 289 13.62 -7.31 -9.31
CA LEU A 289 14.04 -8.59 -8.75
C LEU A 289 13.66 -9.76 -9.66
N ALA A 290 12.42 -9.80 -10.15
CA ALA A 290 11.97 -10.84 -11.07
C ALA A 290 12.82 -10.88 -12.35
N ARG A 291 13.12 -9.70 -12.93
CA ARG A 291 13.99 -9.58 -14.10
C ARG A 291 15.41 -10.09 -13.84
N GLU A 292 16.01 -9.71 -12.70
CA GLU A 292 17.37 -10.14 -12.34
C GLU A 292 17.44 -11.66 -12.07
N LEU A 293 16.37 -12.24 -11.52
CA LEU A 293 16.28 -13.67 -11.23
C LEU A 293 15.88 -14.50 -12.45
N GLY A 294 15.44 -13.87 -13.55
CA GLY A 294 14.90 -14.56 -14.73
C GLY A 294 13.56 -15.24 -14.46
N CYS A 295 12.78 -14.75 -13.50
CA CYS A 295 11.49 -15.31 -13.12
C CYS A 295 10.32 -14.51 -13.73
N GLU A 296 9.22 -15.19 -14.03
CA GLU A 296 7.94 -14.54 -14.30
C GLU A 296 7.38 -13.94 -13.01
N LEU A 297 6.87 -12.70 -13.04
CA LEU A 297 6.23 -12.07 -11.88
C LEU A 297 4.71 -12.09 -12.06
N PHE A 298 3.99 -12.50 -11.03
CA PHE A 298 2.53 -12.51 -10.99
C PHE A 298 2.01 -11.69 -9.82
N ASP A 299 1.12 -10.73 -10.09
CA ASP A 299 0.45 -9.93 -9.07
C ASP A 299 -0.91 -10.53 -8.71
N VAL A 300 -1.23 -10.57 -7.42
CA VAL A 300 -2.57 -10.90 -6.92
C VAL A 300 -3.44 -9.65 -7.02
N ALA A 301 -4.51 -9.72 -7.82
CA ALA A 301 -5.36 -8.57 -8.10
C ALA A 301 -6.03 -8.01 -6.83
N SER A 302 -6.11 -6.68 -6.74
CA SER A 302 -6.90 -5.95 -5.75
C SER A 302 -8.30 -5.61 -6.25
N GLU A 303 -8.49 -5.63 -7.57
CA GLU A 303 -9.75 -5.38 -8.27
C GLU A 303 -10.14 -6.60 -9.11
N ASP A 304 -11.43 -6.83 -9.32
CA ASP A 304 -11.91 -7.90 -10.19
C ASP A 304 -11.98 -7.45 -11.66
N ALA A 305 -12.57 -8.29 -12.53
CA ALA A 305 -12.67 -8.00 -13.96
C ALA A 305 -13.55 -6.78 -14.29
N ASP A 306 -14.45 -6.40 -13.38
CA ASP A 306 -15.35 -5.26 -13.53
C ASP A 306 -14.74 -3.98 -12.92
N GLY A 307 -13.57 -4.08 -12.28
CA GLY A 307 -12.88 -2.99 -11.59
C GLY A 307 -13.36 -2.76 -10.16
N ASP A 308 -14.17 -3.67 -9.61
CA ASP A 308 -14.66 -3.57 -8.24
C ASP A 308 -13.61 -4.08 -7.23
N PRO A 309 -13.47 -3.44 -6.06
CA PRO A 309 -12.53 -3.87 -5.03
C PRO A 309 -12.80 -5.31 -4.55
N VAL A 310 -11.75 -6.11 -4.50
CA VAL A 310 -11.80 -7.51 -4.08
C VAL A 310 -11.51 -7.61 -2.59
N ASN A 311 -12.41 -8.23 -1.83
CA ASN A 311 -12.21 -8.43 -0.39
C ASN A 311 -10.99 -9.35 -0.07
N GLY A 312 -10.45 -9.21 1.14
CA GLY A 312 -9.25 -9.94 1.57
C GLY A 312 -9.37 -11.47 1.48
N GLU A 313 -10.56 -12.04 1.68
CA GLU A 313 -10.78 -13.49 1.54
C GLU A 313 -10.63 -13.97 0.09
N ARG A 314 -11.19 -13.24 -0.87
CA ARG A 314 -11.05 -13.53 -2.30
C ARG A 314 -9.60 -13.34 -2.76
N ARG A 315 -8.91 -12.28 -2.31
CA ARG A 315 -7.46 -12.07 -2.61
C ARG A 315 -6.60 -13.22 -2.06
N LEU A 316 -6.86 -13.69 -0.84
CA LEU A 316 -6.18 -14.87 -0.28
C LEU A 316 -6.47 -16.17 -1.07
N ARG A 317 -7.67 -16.32 -1.62
CA ARG A 317 -8.02 -17.46 -2.48
C ARG A 317 -7.26 -17.40 -3.81
N ALA A 318 -7.22 -16.23 -4.45
CA ALA A 318 -6.43 -15.98 -5.65
C ALA A 318 -4.94 -16.28 -5.41
N PHE A 319 -4.40 -15.86 -4.27
CA PHE A 319 -3.03 -16.18 -3.87
C PHE A 319 -2.78 -17.70 -3.75
N ARG A 320 -3.70 -18.46 -3.15
CA ARG A 320 -3.57 -19.94 -3.09
C ARG A 320 -3.59 -20.59 -4.47
N ALA A 321 -4.46 -20.10 -5.35
CA ALA A 321 -4.53 -20.57 -6.72
C ALA A 321 -3.20 -20.27 -7.43
N ALA A 322 -2.66 -19.05 -7.31
CA ALA A 322 -1.35 -18.70 -7.85
C ALA A 322 -0.24 -19.64 -7.34
N GLN A 323 -0.17 -19.86 -6.03
CA GLN A 323 0.80 -20.76 -5.41
C GLN A 323 0.73 -22.17 -5.99
N SER A 324 -0.49 -22.70 -6.20
CA SER A 324 -0.70 -24.05 -6.72
C SER A 324 -0.39 -24.15 -8.21
N PHE A 325 -0.82 -23.16 -9.01
CA PHE A 325 -0.67 -23.16 -10.47
C PHE A 325 0.77 -22.91 -10.90
N PHE A 326 1.51 -22.11 -10.14
CA PHE A 326 2.88 -21.73 -10.48
C PHE A 326 3.95 -22.51 -9.72
N ALA A 327 3.56 -23.50 -8.89
CA ALA A 327 4.48 -24.32 -8.10
C ALA A 327 5.61 -25.01 -8.89
N ARG A 328 5.41 -25.24 -10.20
CA ARG A 328 6.39 -25.87 -11.10
C ARG A 328 7.02 -24.88 -12.09
N ARG A 329 6.78 -23.58 -11.95
CA ARG A 329 7.33 -22.53 -12.82
C ARG A 329 8.45 -21.77 -12.12
N GLN A 330 9.34 -21.18 -12.91
CA GLN A 330 10.30 -20.18 -12.42
C GLN A 330 9.58 -18.85 -12.27
N ALA A 331 8.84 -18.72 -11.16
CA ALA A 331 7.92 -17.60 -10.92
C ALA A 331 8.13 -16.98 -9.54
N LEU A 332 7.75 -15.71 -9.43
CA LEU A 332 7.57 -14.96 -8.19
C LEU A 332 6.13 -14.48 -8.12
N ILE A 333 5.58 -14.43 -6.91
CA ILE A 333 4.28 -13.81 -6.66
C ILE A 333 4.49 -12.51 -5.89
N ALA A 334 3.89 -11.43 -6.34
CA ALA A 334 3.77 -10.20 -5.58
C ALA A 334 2.33 -10.04 -5.07
N PHE A 335 2.22 -9.77 -3.78
CA PHE A 335 0.97 -9.46 -3.11
C PHE A 335 1.09 -8.00 -2.65
N ASP A 336 0.48 -7.08 -3.42
CA ASP A 336 0.48 -5.65 -3.07
C ASP A 336 -0.64 -5.34 -2.05
N GLU A 337 -0.54 -4.22 -1.34
CA GLU A 337 -1.57 -3.77 -0.38
C GLU A 337 -1.98 -4.86 0.63
N VAL A 338 -0.98 -5.47 1.26
CA VAL A 338 -1.16 -6.56 2.22
C VAL A 338 -2.02 -6.15 3.42
N GLU A 339 -2.07 -4.86 3.73
CA GLU A 339 -2.97 -4.27 4.72
C GLU A 339 -4.45 -4.66 4.54
N ASP A 340 -4.93 -4.87 3.32
CA ASP A 340 -6.33 -5.29 3.04
C ASP A 340 -6.67 -6.69 3.53
N VAL A 341 -5.66 -7.48 3.90
CA VAL A 341 -5.84 -8.84 4.41
C VAL A 341 -5.47 -8.93 5.89
N PHE A 342 -4.40 -8.24 6.27
CA PHE A 342 -3.83 -8.33 7.61
C PHE A 342 -4.43 -7.33 8.59
N ASN A 343 -4.93 -6.19 8.08
CA ASN A 343 -5.43 -5.05 8.86
C ASN A 343 -6.85 -4.58 8.46
N ASP A 344 -7.62 -5.38 7.70
CA ASP A 344 -9.02 -5.08 7.33
C ASP A 344 -10.02 -5.10 8.51
N GLY A 345 -9.53 -5.38 9.72
CA GLY A 345 -10.29 -5.31 10.95
C GLY A 345 -10.31 -3.88 11.49
N ASP A 346 -11.52 -3.37 11.75
CA ASP A 346 -11.73 -2.05 12.34
C ASP A 346 -11.18 -2.05 13.79
N SER A 347 -9.92 -1.59 13.94
CA SER A 347 -9.20 -1.59 15.22
C SER A 347 -9.94 -0.79 16.29
N PHE A 348 -10.84 0.11 15.88
CA PHE A 348 -11.67 0.93 16.76
C PHE A 348 -12.87 0.18 17.39
N PHE A 349 -13.36 -0.89 16.75
CA PHE A 349 -14.50 -1.68 17.22
C PHE A 349 -14.14 -3.12 17.61
N GLY A 350 -12.84 -3.47 17.63
CA GLY A 350 -12.36 -4.78 18.07
C GLY A 350 -12.69 -5.93 17.11
N ARG A 351 -13.02 -5.64 15.85
CA ARG A 351 -13.20 -6.68 14.82
C ARG A 351 -11.83 -7.23 14.41
N LYS A 352 -11.68 -8.55 14.45
CA LYS A 352 -10.48 -9.26 14.00
C LYS A 352 -10.36 -9.16 12.49
N SER A 353 -9.15 -8.92 11.98
CA SER A 353 -8.88 -8.96 10.54
C SER A 353 -9.10 -10.35 9.95
N THR A 354 -9.30 -10.44 8.63
CA THR A 354 -9.39 -11.70 7.88
C THR A 354 -8.21 -12.60 8.23
N ALA A 355 -7.01 -12.03 8.34
CA ALA A 355 -5.83 -12.75 8.77
C ALA A 355 -5.90 -13.28 10.21
N GLN A 356 -6.38 -12.47 11.15
CA GLN A 356 -6.50 -12.87 12.56
C GLN A 356 -7.57 -13.94 12.78
N VAL A 357 -8.69 -13.89 12.04
CA VAL A 357 -9.71 -14.94 12.05
C VAL A 357 -9.13 -16.27 11.53
N ARG A 358 -8.21 -16.20 10.57
CA ARG A 358 -7.61 -17.37 9.90
C ARG A 358 -6.14 -17.58 10.27
N LYS A 359 -5.71 -17.18 11.48
CA LYS A 359 -4.29 -17.14 11.90
C LYS A 359 -3.55 -18.46 11.70
N ALA A 360 -4.11 -19.58 12.17
CA ALA A 360 -3.50 -20.90 12.00
C ALA A 360 -3.31 -21.30 10.53
N TRP A 361 -4.22 -20.83 9.67
CA TRP A 361 -4.18 -21.11 8.24
C TRP A 361 -3.14 -20.25 7.51
N ILE A 362 -3.07 -18.93 7.77
CA ILE A 362 -2.04 -18.06 7.18
C ILE A 362 -0.64 -18.50 7.59
N ASN A 363 -0.48 -18.94 8.84
CA ASN A 363 0.80 -19.46 9.32
C ASN A 363 1.32 -20.60 8.44
N ARG A 364 0.44 -21.57 8.16
CA ARG A 364 0.81 -22.71 7.31
C ARG A 364 1.08 -22.27 5.88
N MET A 365 0.28 -21.34 5.36
CA MET A 365 0.48 -20.78 4.03
C MET A 365 1.86 -20.13 3.88
N LEU A 366 2.32 -19.36 4.88
CA LEU A 366 3.67 -18.79 4.90
C LEU A 366 4.77 -19.84 5.12
N GLU A 367 4.49 -20.96 5.79
CA GLU A 367 5.48 -22.01 6.05
C GLU A 367 5.63 -22.97 4.85
N GLU A 368 4.59 -23.15 4.04
CA GLU A 368 4.52 -24.20 3.01
C GLU A 368 4.41 -23.67 1.57
N ASN A 369 4.36 -22.35 1.34
CA ASN A 369 4.16 -21.80 -0.01
C ASN A 369 5.25 -22.27 -0.99
N PRO A 370 4.89 -22.90 -2.11
CA PRO A 370 5.84 -23.45 -3.07
C PRO A 370 6.53 -22.36 -3.92
N VAL A 371 5.87 -21.23 -4.15
CA VAL A 371 6.38 -20.12 -4.98
C VAL A 371 6.82 -18.98 -4.07
N PRO A 372 8.07 -18.47 -4.21
CA PRO A 372 8.54 -17.35 -3.43
C PRO A 372 7.63 -16.12 -3.60
N THR A 373 7.31 -15.48 -2.48
CA THR A 373 6.33 -14.38 -2.44
C THR A 373 6.94 -13.10 -1.88
N LEU A 374 6.69 -11.99 -2.58
CA LEU A 374 6.97 -10.64 -2.16
C LEU A 374 5.67 -10.01 -1.62
N TRP A 375 5.65 -9.69 -0.34
CA TRP A 375 4.54 -9.09 0.36
C TRP A 375 4.81 -7.59 0.47
N LEU A 376 4.04 -6.77 -0.26
CA LEU A 376 4.26 -5.32 -0.33
C LEU A 376 3.23 -4.59 0.52
N SER A 377 3.69 -3.67 1.37
CA SER A 377 2.80 -2.88 2.21
C SER A 377 3.24 -1.44 2.32
N ASN A 378 2.30 -0.53 2.54
CA ASN A 378 2.61 0.86 2.82
C ASN A 378 3.02 1.10 4.28
N SER A 379 2.74 0.16 5.18
CA SER A 379 3.01 0.31 6.60
C SER A 379 3.17 -1.04 7.29
N ILE A 380 4.13 -1.12 8.22
CA ILE A 380 4.24 -2.27 9.11
C ILE A 380 3.30 -2.18 10.32
N ARG A 381 2.66 -1.02 10.54
CA ARG A 381 1.74 -0.81 11.67
C ARG A 381 0.49 -1.68 11.49
N GLY A 382 0.13 -2.45 12.52
CA GLY A 382 -1.06 -3.32 12.56
C GLY A 382 -0.77 -4.81 12.30
N LEU A 383 0.38 -5.15 11.70
CA LEU A 383 0.70 -6.54 11.41
C LEU A 383 1.10 -7.32 12.68
N ASP A 384 0.46 -8.46 12.93
CA ASP A 384 0.70 -9.28 14.13
C ASP A 384 2.16 -9.79 14.16
N PRO A 385 2.91 -9.62 15.27
CA PRO A 385 4.29 -10.10 15.40
C PRO A 385 4.47 -11.60 15.09
N ALA A 386 3.42 -12.41 15.27
CA ALA A 386 3.44 -13.83 14.93
C ALA A 386 3.52 -14.11 13.42
N PHE A 387 3.09 -13.17 12.58
CA PHE A 387 3.30 -13.21 11.13
C PHE A 387 4.69 -12.66 10.77
N ILE A 388 5.13 -11.57 11.41
CA ILE A 388 6.45 -10.95 11.17
C ILE A 388 7.58 -11.99 11.28
N ARG A 389 7.57 -12.81 12.34
CA ARG A 389 8.59 -13.85 12.57
C ARG A 389 8.63 -14.99 11.54
N ARG A 390 7.68 -15.03 10.59
CA ARG A 390 7.58 -16.07 9.55
C ARG A 390 7.99 -15.59 8.17
N PHE A 391 8.19 -14.29 8.00
CA PHE A 391 8.89 -13.80 6.83
C PHE A 391 10.38 -14.11 6.99
N ASP A 392 11.01 -14.66 5.96
CA ASP A 392 12.44 -14.92 5.96
C ASP A 392 13.23 -13.61 6.02
N MET A 393 12.68 -12.56 5.44
CA MET A 393 13.28 -11.24 5.41
C MET A 393 12.20 -10.16 5.49
N VAL A 394 12.43 -9.17 6.34
CA VAL A 394 11.57 -8.00 6.54
C VAL A 394 12.46 -6.77 6.44
N PHE A 395 12.17 -5.87 5.52
CA PHE A 395 12.92 -4.62 5.41
C PHE A 395 12.08 -3.47 4.87
N GLU A 396 12.57 -2.26 5.17
CA GLU A 396 11.98 -1.02 4.72
C GLU A 396 12.57 -0.60 3.37
N LEU A 397 11.73 -0.13 2.44
CA LEU A 397 12.12 0.67 1.29
C LEU A 397 11.88 2.15 1.63
N PRO A 398 12.90 2.85 2.17
CA PRO A 398 12.75 4.25 2.58
C PRO A 398 12.63 5.16 1.35
N VAL A 399 12.25 6.42 1.59
CA VAL A 399 12.39 7.46 0.57
C VAL A 399 13.90 7.59 0.26
N PRO A 400 14.31 7.63 -1.02
CA PRO A 400 15.73 7.65 -1.36
C PRO A 400 16.45 8.86 -0.75
N PRO A 401 17.74 8.76 -0.37
CA PRO A 401 18.53 9.87 0.17
C PRO A 401 18.76 10.97 -0.89
N LYS A 402 19.14 12.18 -0.46
CA LYS A 402 19.31 13.36 -1.34
C LYS A 402 20.08 13.05 -2.63
N LYS A 403 21.27 12.43 -2.51
CA LYS A 403 22.12 12.08 -3.65
C LYS A 403 21.43 11.14 -4.65
N GLN A 404 20.65 10.18 -4.16
CA GLN A 404 19.87 9.29 -5.01
C GLN A 404 18.67 10.01 -5.63
N ARG A 405 18.00 10.91 -4.88
CA ARG A 405 16.92 11.76 -5.42
C ARG A 405 17.42 12.66 -6.54
N GLU A 406 18.59 13.29 -6.40
CA GLU A 406 19.23 14.09 -7.45
C GLU A 406 19.44 13.26 -8.71
N ARG A 407 19.94 12.02 -8.56
CA ARG A 407 20.10 11.10 -9.70
C ARG A 407 18.75 10.76 -10.37
N ILE A 408 17.75 10.40 -9.59
CA ILE A 408 16.40 10.07 -10.09
C ILE A 408 15.79 11.27 -10.82
N LEU A 409 15.93 12.49 -10.26
CA LEU A 409 15.50 13.73 -10.90
C LEU A 409 16.27 13.98 -12.20
N GLN A 410 17.59 13.85 -12.18
CA GLN A 410 18.42 14.04 -13.37
C GLN A 410 18.05 13.09 -14.50
N GLU A 411 17.82 11.81 -14.19
CA GLU A 411 17.43 10.79 -15.17
C GLU A 411 15.97 10.99 -15.66
N SER A 412 15.06 11.41 -14.77
CA SER A 412 13.63 11.52 -15.10
C SER A 412 13.24 12.85 -15.75
N CYS A 413 13.92 13.95 -15.42
CA CYS A 413 13.53 15.31 -15.80
C CYS A 413 14.70 16.28 -16.04
N GLY A 414 15.94 15.78 -16.18
CA GLY A 414 17.11 16.63 -16.46
C GLY A 414 17.08 17.38 -17.80
N ASP A 415 16.17 17.01 -18.70
CA ASP A 415 15.86 17.75 -19.93
C ASP A 415 14.77 18.83 -19.75
N LEU A 416 14.05 18.82 -18.62
CA LEU A 416 12.95 19.74 -18.31
C LEU A 416 13.37 20.84 -17.33
N ILE A 417 14.29 20.54 -16.42
CA ILE A 417 14.74 21.45 -15.36
C ILE A 417 16.27 21.50 -15.27
N ASP A 418 16.80 22.62 -14.77
CA ASP A 418 18.24 22.82 -14.63
C ASP A 418 18.81 22.16 -13.36
N ALA A 419 20.13 22.01 -13.32
CA ALA A 419 20.83 21.36 -12.21
C ALA A 419 20.58 22.06 -10.84
N SER A 420 20.34 23.37 -10.83
CA SER A 420 20.07 24.10 -9.59
C SER A 420 18.69 23.77 -9.02
N SER A 421 17.66 23.64 -9.88
CA SER A 421 16.33 23.18 -9.46
C SER A 421 16.35 21.71 -9.05
N ILE A 422 17.11 20.85 -9.74
CA ILE A 422 17.27 19.44 -9.33
C ILE A 422 17.80 19.33 -7.90
N SER A 423 18.89 20.00 -7.58
CA SER A 423 19.47 19.93 -6.24
C SER A 423 18.51 20.49 -5.18
N ARG A 424 17.78 21.57 -5.49
CA ARG A 424 16.77 22.17 -4.59
C ARG A 424 15.59 21.23 -4.33
N ILE A 425 15.01 20.65 -5.38
CA ILE A 425 13.89 19.71 -5.27
C ILE A 425 14.33 18.47 -4.47
N ALA A 426 15.57 18.00 -4.68
CA ALA A 426 16.12 16.86 -3.95
C ALA A 426 16.30 17.11 -2.44
N GLU A 427 16.26 18.35 -1.96
CA GLU A 427 16.28 18.64 -0.51
C GLU A 427 15.00 18.20 0.21
N ALA A 428 13.89 18.04 -0.51
CA ALA A 428 12.65 17.53 0.07
C ALA A 428 12.81 16.06 0.49
N GLU A 429 12.95 15.83 1.81
CA GLU A 429 13.17 14.50 2.39
C GLU A 429 12.02 13.51 2.15
N SER A 430 10.81 14.01 1.99
CA SER A 430 9.60 13.21 1.73
C SER A 430 9.33 12.98 0.24
N LEU A 431 10.21 13.45 -0.66
CA LEU A 431 10.00 13.35 -2.09
C LEU A 431 10.17 11.91 -2.58
N ALA A 432 9.05 11.22 -2.75
CA ALA A 432 9.01 9.87 -3.31
C ALA A 432 9.23 9.88 -4.85
N PRO A 433 9.92 8.87 -5.42
CA PRO A 433 10.14 8.76 -6.87
C PRO A 433 8.87 8.81 -7.72
N ALA A 434 7.76 8.25 -7.23
CA ALA A 434 6.48 8.28 -7.97
C ALA A 434 5.96 9.71 -8.20
N VAL A 435 6.20 10.63 -7.26
CA VAL A 435 5.82 12.05 -7.40
C VAL A 435 6.63 12.69 -8.54
N VAL A 436 7.93 12.41 -8.60
CA VAL A 436 8.83 12.87 -9.67
C VAL A 436 8.40 12.32 -11.03
N ALA A 437 8.13 11.02 -11.13
CA ALA A 437 7.68 10.38 -12.37
C ALA A 437 6.35 10.95 -12.87
N LYS A 438 5.38 11.17 -11.96
CA LYS A 438 4.07 11.74 -12.30
C LYS A 438 4.20 13.20 -12.76
N ALA A 439 4.95 14.03 -12.05
CA ALA A 439 5.21 15.41 -12.45
C ALA A 439 5.91 15.48 -13.82
N SER A 440 6.90 14.62 -14.05
CA SER A 440 7.61 14.54 -15.32
C SER A 440 6.67 14.16 -16.48
N SER A 441 5.80 13.17 -16.27
CA SER A 441 4.81 12.74 -17.25
C SER A 441 3.85 13.88 -17.64
N VAL A 442 3.33 14.63 -16.64
CA VAL A 442 2.43 15.78 -16.87
C VAL A 442 3.15 16.89 -17.63
N ILE A 443 4.35 17.30 -17.21
CA ILE A 443 5.06 18.39 -17.89
C ILE A 443 5.47 18.00 -19.31
N ARG A 444 5.86 16.75 -19.55
CA ARG A 444 6.18 16.27 -20.90
C ARG A 444 4.98 16.36 -21.85
N SER A 445 3.75 16.19 -21.37
CA SER A 445 2.55 16.26 -22.22
C SER A 445 2.13 17.69 -22.60
N ILE A 446 2.60 18.71 -21.87
CA ILE A 446 2.26 20.13 -22.10
C ILE A 446 3.51 21.00 -22.32
N ARG A 447 4.64 20.38 -22.63
CA ARG A 447 5.95 21.07 -22.75
C ARG A 447 5.95 22.17 -23.80
N ASP A 448 5.22 21.95 -24.90
CA ASP A 448 5.18 22.87 -26.04
C ASP A 448 4.33 24.11 -25.73
N ASP A 449 3.32 23.96 -24.87
CA ASP A 449 2.46 25.06 -24.42
C ASP A 449 3.10 25.94 -23.35
N LEU A 450 3.95 25.34 -22.49
CA LEU A 450 4.60 26.04 -21.38
C LEU A 450 5.85 26.81 -21.79
N GLY A 451 6.54 26.36 -22.85
CA GLY A 451 7.88 26.81 -23.18
C GLY A 451 8.91 26.42 -22.11
N GLN A 452 10.20 26.63 -22.43
CA GLN A 452 11.32 26.11 -21.64
C GLN A 452 11.39 26.70 -20.21
N GLN A 453 11.05 27.99 -20.04
CA GLN A 453 11.03 28.64 -18.72
C GLN A 453 9.79 28.25 -17.89
N GLY A 454 8.66 27.94 -18.54
CA GLY A 454 7.44 27.51 -17.86
C GLY A 454 7.52 26.10 -17.30
N CYS A 455 8.28 25.21 -17.96
CA CYS A 455 8.47 23.82 -17.52
C CYS A 455 9.01 23.71 -16.09
N ALA A 456 10.07 24.46 -15.75
CA ALA A 456 10.68 24.39 -14.43
C ALA A 456 9.73 24.89 -13.32
N THR A 457 9.09 26.04 -13.53
CA THR A 457 8.13 26.59 -12.57
C THR A 457 6.91 25.67 -12.38
N ALA A 458 6.38 25.12 -13.47
CA ALA A 458 5.25 24.19 -13.41
C ALA A 458 5.64 22.88 -12.70
N PHE A 459 6.83 22.36 -12.96
CA PHE A 459 7.34 21.15 -12.33
C PHE A 459 7.49 21.31 -10.81
N GLU A 460 8.16 22.37 -10.36
CA GLU A 460 8.30 22.69 -8.93
C GLU A 460 6.93 22.87 -8.27
N ARG A 461 5.98 23.53 -8.95
CA ARG A 461 4.62 23.74 -8.43
C ARG A 461 3.85 22.42 -8.26
N LEU A 462 3.93 21.51 -9.23
CA LEU A 462 3.28 20.20 -9.14
C LEU A 462 3.83 19.39 -7.97
N ILE A 463 5.16 19.38 -7.80
CA ILE A 463 5.79 18.67 -6.68
C ILE A 463 5.38 19.31 -5.35
N SER A 464 5.49 20.64 -5.20
CA SER A 464 5.14 21.33 -3.95
C SER A 464 3.69 21.07 -3.55
N ASN A 465 2.74 21.23 -4.49
CA ASN A 465 1.33 21.00 -4.22
C ASN A 465 1.04 19.54 -3.83
N THR A 466 1.75 18.57 -4.45
CA THR A 466 1.58 17.15 -4.12
C THR A 466 2.09 16.85 -2.72
N LEU A 467 3.27 17.38 -2.36
CA LEU A 467 3.83 17.24 -1.02
C LEU A 467 2.90 17.85 0.04
N GLU A 468 2.40 19.07 -0.19
CA GLU A 468 1.44 19.72 0.70
C GLU A 468 0.16 18.90 0.88
N ALA A 469 -0.40 18.37 -0.21
CA ALA A 469 -1.58 17.51 -0.17
C ALA A 469 -1.35 16.20 0.59
N GLN A 470 -0.11 15.70 0.61
CA GLN A 470 0.30 14.54 1.40
C GLN A 470 0.59 14.89 2.88
N GLY A 471 0.44 16.15 3.28
CA GLY A 471 0.74 16.63 4.63
C GLY A 471 2.23 16.87 4.88
N HIS A 472 3.04 16.94 3.82
CA HIS A 472 4.45 17.29 3.90
C HIS A 472 4.68 18.79 3.73
N ARG A 473 5.87 19.26 4.09
CA ARG A 473 6.26 20.66 3.86
C ARG A 473 6.38 20.93 2.36
N PRO A 474 5.94 22.11 1.87
CA PRO A 474 6.12 22.52 0.49
C PRO A 474 7.61 22.61 0.12
N LEU A 475 7.88 22.66 -1.19
CA LEU A 475 9.22 22.98 -1.66
C LEU A 475 9.59 24.40 -1.21
N VAL A 476 10.76 24.53 -0.60
CA VAL A 476 11.25 25.81 -0.12
C VAL A 476 11.80 26.59 -1.33
N GLN A 477 11.01 27.52 -1.87
CA GLN A 477 11.43 28.37 -3.00
C GLN A 477 12.54 29.36 -2.62
N ASN A 478 12.54 29.81 -1.36
CA ASN A 478 13.56 30.68 -0.78
C ASN A 478 13.81 30.20 0.65
N ASP A 479 14.92 29.50 0.91
CA ASP A 479 15.28 29.13 2.28
C ASP A 479 15.89 30.36 2.97
N PRO A 480 15.18 31.02 3.91
CA PRO A 480 15.75 32.15 4.65
C PRO A 480 16.93 31.74 5.53
N ASP A 481 17.14 30.44 5.71
CA ASP A 481 18.21 29.86 6.51
C ASP A 481 19.37 29.29 5.65
N ARG A 482 19.33 29.45 4.31
CA ARG A 482 20.45 29.09 3.42
C ARG A 482 21.70 29.85 3.86
N LEU A 483 22.84 29.17 3.87
CA LEU A 483 24.12 29.84 4.12
C LEU A 483 24.25 31.05 3.16
N PRO A 484 24.59 32.25 3.68
CA PRO A 484 24.94 33.37 2.83
C PRO A 484 26.02 32.94 1.84
N GLU A 485 26.06 33.54 0.64
CA GLU A 485 27.10 33.26 -0.38
C GLU A 485 28.53 33.36 0.18
N ILE A 486 28.71 34.09 1.27
CA ILE A 486 29.96 34.23 2.01
C ILE A 486 29.67 33.96 3.49
N TYR A 487 29.71 32.69 3.89
CA TYR A 487 29.73 32.30 5.30
C TYR A 487 31.17 32.01 5.74
N ASP A 488 31.60 32.60 6.85
CA ASP A 488 32.95 32.48 7.35
C ASP A 488 32.92 32.35 8.89
N PRO A 489 33.35 31.19 9.46
CA PRO A 489 33.33 30.95 10.90
C PRO A 489 34.11 31.97 11.72
N VAL A 490 35.04 32.72 11.11
CA VAL A 490 35.82 33.79 11.77
C VAL A 490 34.93 34.92 12.30
N PHE A 491 33.72 35.09 11.76
CA PHE A 491 32.73 36.08 12.19
C PHE A 491 31.76 35.56 13.24
N ILE A 492 32.08 34.44 13.86
CA ILE A 492 31.32 33.89 14.97
C ILE A 492 32.15 34.10 16.22
N HIS A 493 31.57 34.75 17.22
CA HIS A 493 32.19 34.81 18.53
C HIS A 493 31.78 33.56 19.31
N ALA A 494 32.72 32.62 19.44
CA ALA A 494 32.54 31.43 20.24
C ALA A 494 33.63 31.32 21.32
N ASP A 495 33.35 30.58 22.39
CA ASP A 495 34.31 30.24 23.45
C ASP A 495 35.32 29.15 23.05
N ALA A 496 35.15 28.57 21.86
CA ALA A 496 36.06 27.62 21.22
C ALA A 496 36.41 28.07 19.80
N ASP A 497 37.60 27.69 19.32
CA ASP A 497 37.97 27.89 17.92
C ASP A 497 37.21 26.89 17.03
N LEU A 498 36.17 27.39 16.37
CA LEU A 498 35.28 26.62 15.52
C LEU A 498 36.01 25.96 14.33
N SER A 499 37.13 26.52 13.87
CA SER A 499 37.91 25.94 12.77
C SER A 499 38.65 24.69 13.23
N ILE A 500 39.20 24.73 14.45
CA ILE A 500 39.86 23.57 15.08
C ILE A 500 38.83 22.49 15.39
N VAL A 501 37.67 22.87 15.94
CA VAL A 501 36.57 21.94 16.22
C VAL A 501 36.10 21.25 14.93
N ALA A 502 35.90 22.00 13.85
CA ALA A 502 35.55 21.45 12.56
C ALA A 502 36.61 20.47 12.03
N THR A 503 37.90 20.84 12.12
CA THR A 503 39.01 19.96 11.71
C THR A 503 39.03 18.66 12.50
N GLY A 504 38.82 18.70 13.82
CA GLY A 504 38.72 17.52 14.67
C GLY A 504 37.55 16.61 14.31
N LEU A 505 36.38 17.19 14.01
CA LEU A 505 35.19 16.45 13.59
C LEU A 505 35.35 15.84 12.19
N ILE A 506 36.04 16.53 11.27
CA ILE A 506 36.38 16.02 9.94
C ILE A 506 37.28 14.79 10.05
N ALA A 507 38.27 14.82 10.95
CA ALA A 507 39.17 13.70 11.17
C ALA A 507 38.48 12.50 11.87
N ALA A 508 37.66 12.78 12.89
CA ALA A 508 37.00 11.74 13.68
C ALA A 508 35.75 11.16 12.99
N ARG A 509 35.09 11.94 12.13
CA ARG A 509 33.78 11.65 11.51
C ARG A 509 32.66 11.30 12.50
N ALA A 510 32.86 11.61 13.77
CA ALA A 510 31.93 11.40 14.86
C ALA A 510 32.09 12.50 15.91
N GLY A 511 30.99 12.90 16.55
CA GLY A 511 31.03 13.84 17.67
C GLY A 511 29.69 14.47 17.99
N ARG A 512 29.46 14.81 19.26
CA ARG A 512 28.21 15.34 19.80
C ARG A 512 28.43 16.74 20.34
N LEU A 513 27.88 17.74 19.64
CA LEU A 513 28.05 19.15 19.97
C LEU A 513 26.76 19.75 20.52
N CYS A 514 26.88 20.53 21.58
CA CYS A 514 25.82 21.42 22.04
C CYS A 514 26.23 22.87 21.77
N LEU A 515 25.56 23.52 20.82
CA LEU A 515 25.76 24.92 20.49
C LEU A 515 24.71 25.74 21.26
N TYR A 516 25.15 26.65 22.12
CA TYR A 516 24.25 27.42 22.96
C TYR A 516 24.59 28.90 22.95
N GLY A 517 23.58 29.78 23.05
CA GLY A 517 23.80 31.22 23.07
C GLY A 517 22.58 32.01 22.58
N PRO A 518 22.65 33.35 22.55
CA PRO A 518 21.56 34.21 22.11
C PRO A 518 21.03 33.85 20.70
N PRO A 519 19.76 34.15 20.37
CA PRO A 519 19.22 33.92 19.04
C PRO A 519 19.93 34.79 17.99
N GLY A 520 20.19 34.24 16.80
CA GLY A 520 20.84 34.96 15.70
C GLY A 520 22.38 34.98 15.72
N THR A 521 23.02 34.26 16.65
CA THR A 521 24.50 34.15 16.71
C THR A 521 25.11 33.18 15.67
N GLY A 522 24.29 32.50 14.86
CA GLY A 522 24.78 31.63 13.78
C GLY A 522 24.89 30.14 14.11
N LYS A 523 24.29 29.65 15.21
CA LYS A 523 24.31 28.24 15.62
C LYS A 523 23.89 27.27 14.51
N THR A 524 22.69 27.49 13.94
CA THR A 524 22.14 26.67 12.86
C THR A 524 22.98 26.76 11.58
N ALA A 525 23.49 27.96 11.27
CA ALA A 525 24.35 28.19 10.12
C ALA A 525 25.70 27.46 10.23
N TYR A 526 26.28 27.37 11.43
CA TYR A 526 27.51 26.62 11.67
C TYR A 526 27.33 25.12 11.38
N GLY A 527 26.20 24.53 11.79
CA GLY A 527 25.88 23.14 11.46
C GLY A 527 25.78 22.90 9.95
N ARG A 528 25.17 23.82 9.20
CA ARG A 528 25.13 23.76 7.73
C ARG A 528 26.53 23.82 7.12
N TRP A 529 27.34 24.78 7.57
CA TRP A 529 28.69 24.96 7.04
C TRP A 529 29.56 23.75 7.34
N LEU A 530 29.46 23.18 8.54
CA LEU A 530 30.21 21.99 8.92
C LEU A 530 29.82 20.79 8.05
N ALA A 531 28.55 20.59 7.73
CA ALA A 531 28.12 19.53 6.82
C ALA A 531 28.73 19.68 5.42
N GLN A 532 28.84 20.92 4.90
CA GLN A 532 29.54 21.19 3.64
C GLN A 532 31.04 20.88 3.72
N GLN A 533 31.71 21.21 4.83
CA GLN A 533 33.13 20.88 5.02
C GLN A 533 33.38 19.38 5.17
N LEU A 534 32.41 18.65 5.73
CA LEU A 534 32.45 17.19 5.90
C LEU A 534 32.13 16.43 4.60
N ASP A 535 31.60 17.11 3.58
CA ASP A 535 31.04 16.51 2.36
C ASP A 535 29.97 15.44 2.68
N VAL A 536 29.11 15.74 3.65
CA VAL A 536 28.00 14.86 4.06
C VAL A 536 26.66 15.58 3.93
N PRO A 537 25.56 14.84 3.70
CA PRO A 537 24.22 15.44 3.76
C PRO A 537 23.94 16.04 5.14
N LEU A 538 23.11 17.08 5.20
CA LEU A 538 22.63 17.67 6.44
C LEU A 538 21.18 17.28 6.68
N LEU A 539 20.90 16.66 7.83
CA LEU A 539 19.55 16.37 8.30
C LEU A 539 19.17 17.39 9.39
N VAL A 540 18.28 18.33 9.09
CA VAL A 540 17.81 19.34 10.06
C VAL A 540 16.43 18.96 10.59
N LYS A 541 16.30 18.77 11.91
CA LYS A 541 15.00 18.58 12.58
C LYS A 541 14.77 19.72 13.56
N ARG A 542 13.65 20.43 13.42
CA ARG A 542 13.22 21.37 14.47
C ARG A 542 12.52 20.59 15.58
N ALA A 543 12.47 21.12 16.79
CA ALA A 543 11.78 20.42 17.86
C ALA A 543 10.29 20.16 17.54
N SER A 544 9.62 21.04 16.79
CA SER A 544 8.25 20.82 16.31
C SER A 544 8.11 19.64 15.34
N ASP A 545 9.17 19.25 14.63
CA ASP A 545 9.18 18.09 13.73
C ASP A 545 9.24 16.75 14.48
N LEU A 546 9.70 16.79 15.74
CA LEU A 546 9.81 15.61 16.60
C LEU A 546 8.60 15.44 17.51
N MET A 547 7.74 16.46 17.58
CA MET A 547 6.59 16.52 18.48
C MET A 547 5.28 16.17 17.75
N SER A 548 4.53 15.23 18.32
CA SER A 548 3.19 14.76 17.93
C SER A 548 2.25 14.88 19.13
N THR A 549 0.95 15.03 18.86
CA THR A 549 -0.11 15.02 19.87
C THR A 549 -0.36 13.62 20.46
N TYR A 550 0.18 12.56 19.84
CA TYR A 550 0.01 11.17 20.26
C TYR A 550 1.20 10.67 21.08
N VAL A 551 0.91 10.14 22.28
CA VAL A 551 1.92 9.57 23.19
C VAL A 551 2.57 8.34 22.54
N GLY A 552 3.90 8.26 22.49
CA GLY A 552 4.66 7.17 21.87
C GLY A 552 5.15 7.46 20.45
N GLU A 553 4.53 8.40 19.72
CA GLU A 553 5.02 8.79 18.39
C GLU A 553 6.26 9.68 18.45
N ASN A 554 6.41 10.45 19.53
CA ASN A 554 7.56 11.34 19.73
C ASN A 554 8.86 10.56 19.82
N GLU A 555 8.86 9.48 20.60
CA GLU A 555 10.01 8.58 20.76
C GLU A 555 10.34 7.89 19.44
N GLN A 556 9.33 7.44 18.69
CA GLN A 556 9.53 6.86 17.36
C GLN A 556 10.12 7.88 16.38
N ASN A 557 9.70 9.13 16.44
CA ASN A 557 10.21 10.21 15.58
C ASN A 557 11.66 10.56 15.90
N ILE A 558 12.04 10.63 17.19
CA ILE A 558 13.43 10.82 17.62
C ILE A 558 14.29 9.65 17.12
N ALA A 559 13.89 8.41 17.40
CA ALA A 559 14.62 7.23 16.94
C ALA A 559 14.73 7.16 15.41
N ARG A 560 13.68 7.55 14.69
CA ARG A 560 13.69 7.61 13.23
C ARG A 560 14.66 8.67 12.71
N ALA A 561 14.73 9.85 13.34
CA ALA A 561 15.66 10.91 12.92
C ALA A 561 17.13 10.48 13.03
N PHE A 562 17.52 9.83 14.14
CA PHE A 562 18.88 9.31 14.30
C PHE A 562 19.18 8.14 13.36
N ARG A 563 18.23 7.21 13.16
CA ARG A 563 18.39 6.13 12.17
C ARG A 563 18.53 6.67 10.76
N GLN A 564 17.72 7.65 10.37
CA GLN A 564 17.79 8.30 9.07
C GLN A 564 19.16 8.97 8.88
N ALA A 565 19.64 9.74 9.87
CA ALA A 565 20.97 10.33 9.80
C ALA A 565 22.08 9.28 9.63
N ALA A 566 22.01 8.17 10.35
CA ALA A 566 22.99 7.10 10.27
C ALA A 566 22.96 6.39 8.90
N GLN A 567 21.78 6.12 8.36
CA GLN A 567 21.58 5.51 7.04
C GLN A 567 22.08 6.41 5.91
N ASP A 568 21.78 7.71 6.00
CA ASP A 568 22.17 8.69 4.98
C ASP A 568 23.66 9.10 5.10
N GLY A 569 24.35 8.68 6.17
CA GLY A 569 25.69 9.17 6.51
C GLY A 569 25.70 10.69 6.76
N ALA A 570 24.58 11.23 7.23
CA ALA A 570 24.31 12.66 7.35
C ALA A 570 24.73 13.23 8.72
N LEU A 571 25.07 14.51 8.73
CA LEU A 571 25.16 15.29 9.96
C LEU A 571 23.74 15.59 10.46
N LEU A 572 23.43 15.19 11.70
CA LEU A 572 22.14 15.48 12.33
C LEU A 572 22.21 16.78 13.11
N LEU A 573 21.40 17.77 12.71
CA LEU A 573 21.21 19.03 13.43
C LEU A 573 19.79 19.07 14.00
N VAL A 574 19.66 19.08 15.33
CA VAL A 574 18.39 19.31 16.00
C VAL A 574 18.36 20.72 16.57
N ASP A 575 17.47 21.55 16.04
CA ASP A 575 17.32 22.95 16.45
C ASP A 575 16.25 23.12 17.52
N GLU A 576 16.46 24.10 18.40
CA GLU A 576 15.58 24.45 19.53
C GLU A 576 15.32 23.27 20.48
N VAL A 577 16.38 22.52 20.83
CA VAL A 577 16.24 21.37 21.73
C VAL A 577 15.71 21.73 23.13
N ASP A 578 15.83 22.99 23.54
CA ASP A 578 15.31 23.51 24.80
C ASP A 578 13.79 23.41 24.95
N SER A 579 13.04 23.17 23.87
CA SER A 579 11.60 22.96 23.97
C SER A 579 11.21 21.58 24.52
N PHE A 580 12.10 20.57 24.47
CA PHE A 580 11.80 19.21 24.94
C PHE A 580 12.90 18.57 25.79
N LEU A 581 14.16 19.01 25.69
CA LEU A 581 15.28 18.56 26.53
C LEU A 581 15.38 19.32 27.87
N GLN A 582 14.24 19.62 28.50
CA GLN A 582 14.17 20.35 29.77
C GLN A 582 14.46 19.45 30.99
N ASP A 583 14.82 20.06 32.12
CA ASP A 583 15.05 19.31 33.38
C ASP A 583 13.80 18.52 33.81
N ARG A 584 13.99 17.21 33.97
CA ARG A 584 12.93 16.24 34.33
C ARG A 584 12.34 16.48 35.71
N ARG A 585 13.08 17.14 36.61
CA ARG A 585 12.66 17.34 38.01
C ARG A 585 11.39 18.19 38.13
N GLY A 586 11.04 18.95 37.10
CA GLY A 586 9.81 19.75 37.02
C GLY A 586 8.77 19.22 36.02
N ALA A 587 8.99 18.06 35.40
CA ALA A 587 8.11 17.51 34.39
C ALA A 587 6.74 17.14 34.98
N GLN A 588 5.65 17.68 34.42
CA GLN A 588 4.28 17.39 34.88
C GLN A 588 3.68 16.18 34.17
N ARG A 589 4.26 15.78 33.03
CA ARG A 589 3.70 14.74 32.16
C ARG A 589 4.74 13.65 31.89
N GLY A 590 4.34 12.39 32.00
CA GLY A 590 5.25 11.25 31.85
C GLY A 590 5.92 11.16 30.47
N TRP A 591 5.29 11.68 29.42
CA TRP A 591 5.84 11.70 28.07
C TRP A 591 7.06 12.63 27.93
N GLU A 592 7.16 13.70 28.74
CA GLU A 592 8.32 14.62 28.73
C GLU A 592 9.59 13.88 29.15
N VAL A 593 9.49 13.05 30.21
CA VAL A 593 10.61 12.23 30.70
C VAL A 593 10.99 11.14 29.69
N SER A 594 10.00 10.53 29.04
CA SER A 594 10.21 9.49 28.03
C SER A 594 10.96 10.02 26.80
N MET A 595 10.59 11.21 26.31
CA MET A 595 11.28 11.87 25.20
C MET A 595 12.74 12.19 25.52
N VAL A 596 13.02 12.73 26.72
CA VAL A 596 14.40 12.99 27.14
C VAL A 596 15.19 11.70 27.21
N ASN A 597 14.62 10.61 27.75
CA ASN A 597 15.31 9.31 27.80
C ASN A 597 15.65 8.78 26.41
N GLU A 598 14.69 8.78 25.49
CA GLU A 598 14.91 8.30 24.12
C GLU A 598 16.01 9.11 23.43
N MET A 599 15.99 10.44 23.56
CA MET A 599 17.02 11.31 23.01
C MET A 599 18.42 10.93 23.50
N LEU A 600 18.58 10.63 24.80
CA LEU A 600 19.88 10.23 25.34
C LEU A 600 20.34 8.86 24.86
N THR A 601 19.42 7.90 24.74
CA THR A 601 19.71 6.58 24.18
C THR A 601 20.15 6.67 22.73
N GLN A 602 19.49 7.51 21.93
CA GLN A 602 19.88 7.72 20.54
C GLN A 602 21.22 8.47 20.44
N MET A 603 21.43 9.51 21.27
CA MET A 603 22.72 10.20 21.33
C MET A 603 23.86 9.21 21.64
N GLU A 604 23.71 8.32 22.62
CA GLU A 604 24.75 7.34 22.99
C GLU A 604 25.08 6.34 21.89
N SER A 605 24.08 5.87 21.14
CA SER A 605 24.25 4.86 20.10
C SER A 605 24.66 5.43 18.73
N PHE A 606 24.51 6.74 18.53
CA PHE A 606 24.84 7.40 17.27
C PHE A 606 26.36 7.53 17.07
N SER A 607 26.83 7.03 15.92
CA SER A 607 28.23 7.00 15.50
C SER A 607 28.61 8.13 14.51
N GLY A 608 27.69 9.03 14.18
CA GLY A 608 27.92 10.17 13.29
C GLY A 608 28.17 11.49 14.02
N VAL A 609 28.09 12.60 13.27
CA VAL A 609 28.17 13.96 13.82
C VAL A 609 26.78 14.45 14.18
N PHE A 610 26.56 14.76 15.46
CA PHE A 610 25.31 15.27 16.00
C PHE A 610 25.52 16.67 16.58
N ILE A 611 24.64 17.60 16.19
CA ILE A 611 24.61 18.96 16.70
C ILE A 611 23.23 19.24 17.30
N ALA A 612 23.21 19.69 18.55
CA ALA A 612 22.04 20.28 19.18
C ALA A 612 22.23 21.79 19.31
N SER A 613 21.26 22.60 18.89
CA SER A 613 21.24 24.04 19.16
C SER A 613 20.17 24.43 20.17
N THR A 614 20.54 25.30 21.11
CA THR A 614 19.66 25.80 22.18
C THR A 614 19.89 27.29 22.43
N ASN A 615 18.84 28.02 22.80
CA ASN A 615 18.97 29.40 23.27
C ASN A 615 19.10 29.46 24.81
N LEU A 616 18.70 28.41 25.52
CA LEU A 616 18.60 28.35 26.98
C LEU A 616 19.35 27.14 27.57
N ILE A 617 20.68 27.25 27.75
CA ILE A 617 21.47 26.17 28.37
C ILE A 617 21.10 25.90 29.84
N THR A 618 20.62 26.91 30.57
CA THR A 618 20.30 26.80 32.01
C THR A 618 19.11 25.89 32.30
N GLY A 619 18.19 25.73 31.35
CA GLY A 619 17.00 24.88 31.49
C GLY A 619 17.18 23.44 31.01
N LEU A 620 18.37 23.09 30.48
CA LEU A 620 18.62 21.81 29.80
C LEU A 620 18.92 20.68 30.79
N ASP A 621 18.45 19.47 30.49
CA ASP A 621 18.65 18.28 31.32
C ASP A 621 20.14 17.99 31.61
N GLN A 622 20.46 17.78 32.88
CA GLN A 622 21.83 17.53 33.34
C GLN A 622 22.45 16.26 32.76
N ALA A 623 21.64 15.24 32.46
CA ALA A 623 22.12 13.99 31.89
C ALA A 623 22.42 14.15 30.38
N ALA A 624 21.71 15.04 29.68
CA ALA A 624 22.04 15.45 28.31
C ALA A 624 23.37 16.21 28.25
N LEU A 625 23.57 17.18 29.16
CA LEU A 625 24.83 17.94 29.24
C LEU A 625 26.07 17.03 29.43
N ARG A 626 25.94 15.89 30.11
CA ARG A 626 27.07 14.96 30.29
C ARG A 626 27.42 14.13 29.06
N ARG A 627 26.50 14.01 28.09
CA ARG A 627 26.66 13.17 26.88
C ARG A 627 27.14 13.92 25.65
N PHE A 628 27.13 15.25 25.69
CA PHE A 628 27.79 16.07 24.68
C PHE A 628 29.30 16.06 24.91
N ASP A 629 30.04 15.74 23.85
CA ASP A 629 31.50 15.73 23.85
C ASP A 629 32.06 17.14 23.95
N LEU A 630 31.36 18.11 23.33
CA LEU A 630 31.73 19.51 23.34
C LEU A 630 30.50 20.42 23.53
N LYS A 631 30.65 21.45 24.37
CA LYS A 631 29.67 22.51 24.58
C LYS A 631 30.30 23.81 24.14
N VAL A 632 29.71 24.48 23.16
CA VAL A 632 30.26 25.71 22.59
C VAL A 632 29.28 26.85 22.83
N LYS A 633 29.73 27.87 23.55
CA LYS A 633 29.00 29.11 23.77
C LYS A 633 29.19 30.03 22.58
N PHE A 634 28.09 30.43 21.96
CA PHE A 634 28.03 31.48 20.95
C PHE A 634 27.63 32.76 21.66
N ASP A 635 28.41 33.82 21.49
CA ASP A 635 28.19 35.12 22.11
C ASP A 635 27.99 36.21 21.05
N PHE A 636 27.69 37.43 21.50
CA PHE A 636 27.58 38.58 20.62
C PHE A 636 28.90 38.91 19.93
N LEU A 637 28.84 39.54 18.76
CA LEU A 637 30.02 39.87 17.95
C LEU A 637 31.01 40.73 18.73
N ARG A 638 32.31 40.45 18.59
CA ARG A 638 33.36 41.36 19.07
C ARG A 638 33.36 42.65 18.24
N PRO A 639 33.77 43.80 18.82
CA PRO A 639 33.80 45.07 18.10
C PRO A 639 34.56 45.01 16.77
N GLU A 640 35.67 44.26 16.72
CA GLU A 640 36.47 44.06 15.52
C GLU A 640 35.73 43.21 14.46
N GLN A 641 35.04 42.16 14.89
CA GLN A 641 34.24 41.29 14.01
C GLN A 641 33.03 42.03 13.45
N ALA A 642 32.35 42.82 14.28
CA ALA A 642 31.21 43.65 13.89
C ALA A 642 31.60 44.68 12.82
N TRP A 643 32.74 45.35 13.01
CA TRP A 643 33.23 46.33 12.04
C TRP A 643 33.60 45.71 10.69
N GLU A 644 34.27 44.56 10.72
CA GLU A 644 34.65 43.86 9.49
C GLU A 644 33.42 43.28 8.76
N LEU A 645 32.38 42.83 9.48
CA LEU A 645 31.09 42.49 8.88
C LEU A 645 30.42 43.69 8.20
N VAL A 646 30.44 44.88 8.83
CA VAL A 646 29.93 46.11 8.20
C VAL A 646 30.66 46.38 6.87
N ARG A 647 31.99 46.26 6.84
CA ARG A 647 32.78 46.42 5.60
C ARG A 647 32.39 45.41 4.53
N ARG A 648 32.22 44.14 4.89
CA ARG A 648 31.82 43.08 3.96
C ARG A 648 30.41 43.33 3.39
N TYR A 649 29.46 43.72 4.23
CA TYR A 649 28.09 44.03 3.78
C TYR A 649 28.03 45.29 2.92
N CYS A 650 28.83 46.33 3.22
CA CYS A 650 28.96 47.49 2.32
C CYS A 650 29.44 47.06 0.94
N LYS A 651 30.46 46.20 0.87
CA LYS A 651 30.97 45.66 -0.41
C LYS A 651 29.91 44.84 -1.15
N GLN A 652 29.15 44.00 -0.45
CA GLN A 652 28.08 43.18 -1.03
C GLN A 652 26.94 44.04 -1.58
N LEU A 653 26.60 45.14 -0.91
CA LEU A 653 25.55 46.08 -1.31
C LEU A 653 26.04 47.13 -2.33
N ASN A 654 27.27 47.02 -2.84
CA ASN A 654 27.92 48.02 -3.71
C ASN A 654 27.94 49.44 -3.11
N LEU A 655 28.07 49.55 -1.79
CA LEU A 655 28.18 50.81 -1.06
C LEU A 655 29.65 51.26 -0.95
N PRO A 656 29.91 52.57 -0.81
CA PRO A 656 31.25 53.08 -0.54
C PRO A 656 31.82 52.51 0.76
N ALA A 657 33.15 52.50 0.89
CA ALA A 657 33.81 52.01 2.11
C ALA A 657 33.33 52.82 3.34
N PRO A 658 32.96 52.14 4.45
CA PRO A 658 32.47 52.83 5.64
C PRO A 658 33.59 53.70 6.25
N GLN A 659 33.25 54.96 6.56
CA GLN A 659 34.17 55.94 7.13
C GLN A 659 34.45 55.65 8.62
N THR A 660 35.55 56.20 9.14
CA THR A 660 36.06 55.93 10.50
C THR A 660 35.14 56.45 11.61
N ASP A 661 34.23 57.38 11.32
CA ASP A 661 33.22 57.88 12.24
C ASP A 661 32.15 56.81 12.57
N LEU A 662 31.82 55.96 11.59
CA LEU A 662 30.90 54.84 11.76
C LEU A 662 31.49 53.71 12.62
N LEU A 663 32.82 53.59 12.69
CA LEU A 663 33.51 52.62 13.53
C LEU A 663 33.09 52.78 15.00
N THR A 664 33.12 54.01 15.52
CA THR A 664 32.75 54.30 16.91
C THR A 664 31.29 53.97 17.19
N ARG A 665 30.40 54.15 16.20
CA ARG A 665 28.98 53.79 16.32
C ARG A 665 28.79 52.27 16.35
N THR A 666 29.43 51.55 15.43
CA THR A 666 29.37 50.07 15.39
C THR A 666 29.97 49.44 16.65
N MET A 667 31.06 49.98 17.18
CA MET A 667 31.72 49.47 18.40
C MET A 667 30.83 49.60 19.66
N ARG A 668 29.84 50.50 19.66
CA ARG A 668 28.89 50.66 20.78
C ARG A 668 27.76 49.63 20.77
N LEU A 669 27.64 48.83 19.71
CA LEU A 669 26.60 47.81 19.59
C LEU A 669 27.02 46.51 20.31
N GLU A 670 26.86 46.50 21.63
CA GLU A 670 27.32 45.38 22.49
C GLU A 670 26.54 44.08 22.30
N ARG A 671 25.33 44.14 21.72
CA ARG A 671 24.44 42.98 21.51
C ARG A 671 24.21 42.65 20.04
N LEU A 672 25.15 43.03 19.17
CA LEU A 672 25.05 42.78 17.75
C LEU A 672 25.33 41.31 17.42
N THR A 673 24.48 40.71 16.59
CA THR A 673 24.60 39.34 16.10
C THR A 673 24.69 39.29 14.58
N PRO A 674 25.32 38.25 13.98
CA PRO A 674 25.27 38.06 12.52
C PRO A 674 23.85 38.02 11.96
N GLY A 675 22.88 37.53 12.75
CA GLY A 675 21.47 37.50 12.37
C GLY A 675 20.85 38.89 12.18
N ASP A 676 21.33 39.92 12.87
CA ASP A 676 20.85 41.30 12.70
C ASP A 676 21.26 41.85 11.33
N PHE A 677 22.47 41.51 10.85
CA PHE A 677 22.89 41.85 9.48
C PHE A 677 22.01 41.16 8.42
N ALA A 678 21.66 39.89 8.63
CA ALA A 678 20.75 39.18 7.74
C ALA A 678 19.33 39.80 7.76
N ALA A 679 18.85 40.25 8.94
CA ALA A 679 17.58 40.96 9.06
C ALA A 679 17.60 42.28 8.30
N VAL A 680 18.65 43.09 8.46
CA VAL A 680 18.84 44.35 7.74
C VAL A 680 18.95 44.13 6.23
N LEU A 681 19.63 43.06 5.77
CA LEU A 681 19.67 42.70 4.36
C LEU A 681 18.30 42.28 3.81
N ARG A 682 17.47 41.60 4.61
CA ARG A 682 16.07 41.34 4.21
C ARG A 682 15.25 42.63 4.13
N GLN A 683 15.45 43.56 5.08
CA GLN A 683 14.80 44.87 5.06
C GLN A 683 15.22 45.69 3.83
N HIS A 684 16.47 45.59 3.37
CA HIS A 684 16.97 46.26 2.16
C HIS A 684 16.06 46.04 0.93
N ARG A 685 15.43 44.86 0.82
CA ARG A 685 14.49 44.53 -0.27
C ARG A 685 13.26 45.45 -0.32
N PHE A 686 12.85 45.98 0.83
CA PHE A 686 11.66 46.83 0.97
C PHE A 686 12.02 48.28 1.30
N ARG A 687 13.19 48.49 1.90
CA ARG A 687 13.74 49.79 2.29
C ARG A 687 15.22 49.83 1.89
N PRO A 688 15.52 50.26 0.65
CA PRO A 688 16.89 50.28 0.13
C PRO A 688 17.84 51.03 1.06
N ILE A 689 19.01 50.44 1.24
CA ILE A 689 20.12 51.01 2.02
C ILE A 689 21.03 51.67 1.00
N GLU A 690 21.07 52.99 1.03
CA GLU A 690 21.78 53.80 0.02
C GLU A 690 23.17 54.23 0.48
N SER A 691 23.49 54.07 1.76
CA SER A 691 24.77 54.48 2.34
C SER A 691 25.22 53.58 3.52
N PRO A 692 26.54 53.56 3.82
CA PRO A 692 27.06 52.91 5.03
C PRO A 692 26.46 53.46 6.33
N ALA A 693 26.14 54.77 6.37
CA ALA A 693 25.51 55.39 7.53
C ALA A 693 24.09 54.84 7.77
N THR A 694 23.31 54.65 6.70
CA THR A 694 21.98 54.03 6.76
C THR A 694 22.05 52.55 7.16
N LEU A 695 23.10 51.81 6.78
CA LEU A 695 23.32 50.44 7.21
C LEU A 695 23.53 50.36 8.73
N VAL A 696 24.43 51.20 9.27
CA VAL A 696 24.70 51.24 10.72
C VAL A 696 23.48 51.71 11.50
N SER A 697 22.72 52.69 11.00
CA SER A 697 21.45 53.10 11.62
C SER A 697 20.38 52.01 11.61
N ALA A 698 20.33 51.16 10.58
CA ALA A 698 19.42 50.02 10.56
C ALA A 698 19.83 48.94 11.58
N LEU A 699 21.14 48.69 11.75
CA LEU A 699 21.66 47.78 12.78
C LEU A 699 21.41 48.32 14.20
N GLU A 700 21.60 49.62 14.43
CA GLU A 700 21.25 50.29 15.69
C GLU A 700 19.76 50.10 16.02
N ALA A 701 18.86 50.28 15.04
CA ALA A 701 17.44 50.07 15.22
C ALA A 701 17.09 48.61 15.54
N GLU A 702 17.70 47.64 14.85
CA GLU A 702 17.47 46.20 15.10
C GLU A 702 17.95 45.78 16.49
N CYS A 703 19.13 46.25 16.93
CA CYS A 703 19.62 46.03 18.28
C CYS A 703 18.68 46.63 19.34
N ALA A 704 18.17 47.84 19.12
CA ALA A 704 17.27 48.52 20.05
C ALA A 704 15.92 47.78 20.24
N VAL A 705 15.41 47.13 19.19
CA VAL A 705 14.17 46.33 19.27
C VAL A 705 14.34 45.11 20.20
N ARG A 706 15.52 44.48 20.17
CA ARG A 706 15.83 43.31 21.02
C ARG A 706 16.07 43.68 22.49
N GLU A 707 16.40 44.92 22.81
CA GLU A 707 16.63 45.37 24.19
C GLU A 707 15.35 45.54 25.02
N GLY A 708 14.17 45.43 24.39
CA GLY A 708 12.90 45.69 25.04
C GLY A 708 12.73 47.19 25.24
N GLY A 709 11.87 47.81 24.43
CA GLY A 709 11.62 49.23 24.48
C GLY A 709 11.22 49.71 25.87
N LYS A 710 12.15 50.35 26.59
CA LYS A 710 11.83 51.59 27.29
C LYS A 710 11.69 52.70 26.25
N ALA A 711 10.69 52.58 25.39
CA ALA A 711 10.11 53.77 24.79
C ALA A 711 9.35 54.44 25.94
N SER A 712 9.88 55.55 26.45
CA SER A 712 9.07 56.49 27.21
C SER A 712 7.90 56.90 26.32
N ILE A 713 6.72 56.35 26.60
CA ILE A 713 5.46 56.81 26.02
C ILE A 713 5.22 58.18 26.65
N GLY A 714 5.72 59.22 26.00
CA GLY A 714 5.25 60.59 26.20
C GLY A 714 4.00 60.77 25.35
N PHE A 715 2.83 60.71 25.97
CA PHE A 715 1.65 61.39 25.43
C PHE A 715 1.76 62.89 25.77
N LEU A 716 1.23 63.72 24.87
CA LEU A 716 1.03 65.18 25.01
C LEU A 716 0.55 65.61 26.40
#